data_AF-A0A8T5UPH5-F1
#
_entry.id   AF-A0A8T5UPH5-F1
#
_cell.length_a   1.000
_cell.length_b   1.000
_cell.length_c   1.000
_cell.angle_alpha   90.00
_cell.angle_beta   90.00
_cell.angle_gamma   90.00
#
_symmetry.space_group_name_H-M   'P 1'
#
loop_
_entity.id
_entity.type
_entity.pdbx_description
1 polymer ?
#
loop_
_entity_poly.entity_id
_entity_poly.type
_entity_poly.pdbx_seq_one_letter_code
_entity_poly.pdbx_strand_id
1 'polypeptide(L)'
;MFLNHKSIVKEEVKTREHIVTIQDFLRMNAKYQHLNLEIGITFPRKSRSKAQKVTPTIQTAKPEEAQVISEIFKQVYRNTYPYKEMENPQEIRKMIEDPDYTWMVFKINGDKVIGCVAIKFEESNKSVYLHGFAMKKEYQGTTSLPKLVVAAWTVLLKKYEKKALLWFGEARSAHSKSQFLSDLLGLKPIAFLPKKDIFFDREESELLLILYDEDLITRYRRKVTPKLIPRILRYYSYALKRYQIGIPEVSDHVMLNFDDKKTNAIKRKVIYQEENDNLGNSLITFSIKNSDAFISFIYRPSVRIFEKTEYKVLNKEQLFVFMDKVKELIRKLKIRYWEFFISAYNPTHQTILYDSGLKPFGYVPCHKYVKEENIFEDQIAFIYYDGKINGNLKLIPEAENFLKTIKPSWDQLSLSVEIIENPNDILKYLQLGISLPVRKDFYEFILHDLNVYRAKSLILKEDNNIIGHTLVYDDGGEVLFFGFFGVNAHENTHIGFLLRELIKFAQKHQYKIIRGPINPPTFIYGWGFMKEDSLKDLCISKPVNPPIYQEIFAEHGFYIKSKQGTWEGEISKISDEELKIYDFEGYEIHSPKDWVDIPKLKLPLLMLSARNLAKESQLTPSPENLFENFFSFVKKYGGIYMVKLLRHKQSGQFVGCFISLPDPLKTNQMGKFNSFVGYSLTIDKEHRGKGLSLYLIKEVLDAAYDDDIRYASVPMEINVFECRNLVKNNIGLSYTRTHLILERKV
;
A
#
# COMPACT_ATOMS: atom_id res chain seq x y z
N MET A 1 14.62 28.46 29.17
CA MET A 1 13.81 29.63 29.57
C MET A 1 12.29 29.45 29.41
N PHE A 2 11.80 28.29 29.00
CA PHE A 2 10.37 27.95 28.98
C PHE A 2 9.97 27.24 30.28
N LEU A 3 8.79 27.57 30.83
CA LEU A 3 8.12 26.99 32.01
C LEU A 3 8.62 27.44 33.40
N ASN A 4 8.39 28.71 33.76
CA ASN A 4 8.29 29.14 35.17
C ASN A 4 6.83 29.37 35.64
N HIS A 5 5.86 28.75 34.97
CA HIS A 5 4.44 28.71 35.39
C HIS A 5 4.03 27.33 35.98
N LYS A 6 4.96 26.64 36.66
CA LYS A 6 4.77 25.26 37.17
C LYS A 6 3.72 25.11 38.29
N SER A 7 3.37 26.16 39.04
CA SER A 7 2.55 26.01 40.25
C SER A 7 1.04 26.16 40.02
N ILE A 8 0.59 27.04 39.12
CA ILE A 8 -0.85 27.26 38.87
C ILE A 8 -1.42 26.23 37.88
N VAL A 9 -0.57 25.59 37.08
CA VAL A 9 -0.99 24.68 36.00
C VAL A 9 -1.15 23.22 36.48
N LYS A 10 -0.50 22.80 37.56
CA LYS A 10 -0.47 21.36 37.94
C LYS A 10 -1.81 20.80 38.47
N GLU A 11 -2.58 21.57 39.23
CA GLU A 11 -3.89 21.11 39.74
C GLU A 11 -5.02 21.25 38.69
N GLU A 12 -5.00 22.30 37.87
CA GLU A 12 -5.97 22.46 36.78
C GLU A 12 -5.73 21.50 35.60
N VAL A 13 -4.51 20.99 35.39
CA VAL A 13 -4.23 20.03 34.31
C VAL A 13 -4.66 18.61 34.65
N LYS A 14 -4.52 18.16 35.90
CA LYS A 14 -4.95 16.80 36.32
C LYS A 14 -6.47 16.60 36.23
N THR A 15 -7.26 17.64 36.44
CA THR A 15 -8.74 17.56 36.37
C THR A 15 -9.28 17.57 34.94
N ARG A 16 -8.45 17.86 33.93
CA ARG A 16 -8.87 18.05 32.52
C ARG A 16 -8.68 16.85 31.61
N GLU A 17 -8.02 15.77 32.07
CA GLU A 17 -7.98 14.51 31.33
C GLU A 17 -9.39 13.92 31.09
N HIS A 18 -10.37 14.33 31.89
CA HIS A 18 -11.75 13.87 31.85
C HIS A 18 -12.69 14.69 30.94
N ILE A 19 -12.24 15.79 30.32
CA ILE A 19 -13.10 16.53 29.38
C ILE A 19 -13.15 15.76 28.07
N VAL A 20 -14.30 15.11 27.83
CA VAL A 20 -14.60 14.38 26.60
C VAL A 20 -15.69 15.09 25.80
N THR A 21 -16.61 15.77 26.49
CA THR A 21 -17.80 16.40 25.89
C THR A 21 -17.94 17.89 26.21
N ILE A 22 -18.81 18.58 25.47
CA ILE A 22 -19.23 19.96 25.75
C ILE A 22 -19.85 20.07 27.15
N GLN A 23 -20.65 19.09 27.55
CA GLN A 23 -21.32 19.04 28.85
C GLN A 23 -20.30 18.97 30.00
N ASP A 24 -19.23 18.19 29.85
CA ASP A 24 -18.12 18.17 30.81
C ASP A 24 -17.49 19.56 30.96
N PHE A 25 -17.19 20.20 29.83
CA PHE A 25 -16.60 21.53 29.81
C PHE A 25 -17.50 22.59 30.46
N LEU A 26 -18.79 22.60 30.12
CA LEU A 26 -19.78 23.54 30.66
C LEU A 26 -19.96 23.37 32.17
N ARG A 27 -20.00 22.13 32.68
CA ARG A 27 -20.09 21.83 34.13
C ARG A 27 -18.86 22.35 34.88
N MET A 28 -17.66 22.10 34.36
CA MET A 28 -16.41 22.59 34.98
C MET A 28 -16.30 24.12 35.00
N ASN A 29 -16.98 24.80 34.09
CA ASN A 29 -16.91 26.25 33.90
C ASN A 29 -18.24 26.98 34.17
N ALA A 30 -19.14 26.39 34.96
CA ALA A 30 -20.50 26.91 35.19
C ALA A 30 -20.56 28.40 35.56
N LYS A 31 -19.59 28.89 36.34
CA LYS A 31 -19.45 30.30 36.75
C LYS A 31 -19.31 31.32 35.61
N TYR A 32 -19.02 30.88 34.38
CA TYR A 32 -18.87 31.76 33.22
C TYR A 32 -20.08 31.76 32.27
N GLN A 33 -21.04 30.84 32.46
CA GLN A 33 -22.14 30.63 31.50
C GLN A 33 -23.08 31.84 31.32
N HIS A 34 -23.15 32.72 32.33
CA HIS A 34 -24.03 33.90 32.32
C HIS A 34 -23.30 35.21 31.99
N LEU A 35 -22.04 35.14 31.57
CA LEU A 35 -21.29 36.32 31.15
C LEU A 35 -21.78 36.82 29.78
N ASN A 36 -21.57 38.11 29.50
CA ASN A 36 -22.03 38.74 28.27
C ASN A 36 -20.84 39.23 27.43
N LEU A 37 -20.67 38.66 26.24
CA LEU A 37 -19.60 39.03 25.30
C LEU A 37 -19.83 40.38 24.62
N GLU A 38 -21.07 40.86 24.50
CA GLU A 38 -21.37 42.15 23.87
C GLU A 38 -20.94 43.32 24.76
N ILE A 39 -21.09 43.17 26.09
CA ILE A 39 -20.66 44.17 27.09
C ILE A 39 -19.15 44.08 27.35
N GLY A 40 -18.57 42.91 27.08
CA GLY A 40 -17.17 42.60 27.33
C GLY A 40 -16.94 41.94 28.67
N ILE A 41 -16.04 40.95 28.68
CA ILE A 41 -15.64 40.18 29.85
C ILE A 41 -14.25 40.65 30.27
N THR A 42 -14.11 41.05 31.53
CA THR A 42 -12.83 41.38 32.15
C THR A 42 -12.71 40.73 33.52
N PHE A 43 -11.49 40.36 33.91
CA PHE A 43 -11.23 39.82 35.25
C PHE A 43 -10.18 40.68 35.97
N PRO A 44 -10.56 41.40 37.04
CA PRO A 44 -9.61 42.21 37.78
C PRO A 44 -8.53 41.34 38.44
N ARG A 45 -7.30 41.87 38.47
CA ARG A 45 -6.12 41.16 39.00
C ARG A 45 -6.19 41.04 40.52
N LYS A 46 -5.87 39.86 41.08
CA LYS A 46 -5.77 39.62 42.53
C LYS A 46 -4.36 39.76 43.15
N SER A 47 -3.28 40.00 42.38
CA SER A 47 -1.88 39.97 42.90
C SER A 47 -1.08 41.27 42.77
N ARG A 48 -0.26 41.60 43.79
CA ARG A 48 0.68 42.74 43.90
C ARG A 48 2.06 42.58 43.20
N SER A 49 2.32 41.56 42.37
CA SER A 49 3.67 41.38 41.79
C SER A 49 3.99 42.36 40.66
N LYS A 50 5.17 43.01 40.75
CA LYS A 50 5.68 44.12 39.92
C LYS A 50 5.89 43.84 38.42
N ALA A 51 5.69 42.62 37.93
CA ALA A 51 5.70 42.36 36.49
C ALA A 51 4.39 42.90 35.88
N GLN A 52 4.49 43.96 35.07
CA GLN A 52 3.40 44.59 34.31
C GLN A 52 2.73 43.56 33.37
N LYS A 53 1.73 42.84 33.88
CA LYS A 53 0.78 42.10 33.04
C LYS A 53 -0.45 42.97 32.83
N VAL A 54 -0.76 43.25 31.56
CA VAL A 54 -1.91 44.08 31.16
C VAL A 54 -3.19 43.27 31.38
N THR A 55 -4.26 43.90 31.85
CA THR A 55 -5.60 43.28 32.03
C THR A 55 -6.42 43.52 30.76
N PRO A 56 -6.65 42.50 29.92
CA PRO A 56 -7.47 42.70 28.74
C PRO A 56 -8.95 42.49 29.03
N THR A 57 -9.78 42.98 28.11
CA THR A 57 -11.20 42.65 27.97
C THR A 57 -11.37 41.82 26.70
N ILE A 58 -12.25 40.81 26.72
CA ILE A 58 -12.71 40.13 25.50
C ILE A 58 -14.15 40.52 25.21
N GLN A 59 -14.45 40.88 23.97
CA GLN A 59 -15.80 41.24 23.54
C GLN A 59 -16.04 40.86 22.07
N THR A 60 -17.30 40.85 21.63
CA THR A 60 -17.65 40.72 20.22
C THR A 60 -17.05 41.88 19.41
N ALA A 61 -16.53 41.56 18.23
CA ALA A 61 -15.91 42.53 17.33
C ALA A 61 -16.96 43.42 16.66
N LYS A 62 -16.58 44.66 16.37
CA LYS A 62 -17.42 45.59 15.60
C LYS A 62 -16.91 45.75 14.17
N PRO A 63 -17.76 46.08 13.17
CA PRO A 63 -17.34 46.21 11.77
C PRO A 63 -16.17 47.17 11.54
N GLU A 64 -16.08 48.24 12.32
CA GLU A 64 -14.97 49.21 12.33
C GLU A 64 -13.62 48.63 12.77
N GLU A 65 -13.61 47.49 13.46
CA GLU A 65 -12.39 46.82 13.93
C GLU A 65 -11.78 45.90 12.86
N ALA A 66 -12.47 45.70 11.74
CA ALA A 66 -12.03 44.85 10.64
C ALA A 66 -10.64 45.24 10.11
N GLN A 67 -10.37 46.54 10.03
CA GLN A 67 -9.07 47.07 9.63
C GLN A 67 -7.97 46.61 10.59
N VAL A 68 -8.18 46.74 11.90
CA VAL A 68 -7.19 46.39 12.92
C VAL A 68 -6.98 44.88 12.99
N ILE A 69 -8.04 44.09 12.84
CA ILE A 69 -7.95 42.62 12.76
C ILE A 69 -7.09 42.21 11.57
N SER A 70 -7.37 42.76 10.39
CA SER A 70 -6.60 42.48 9.17
C SER A 70 -5.11 42.85 9.33
N GLU A 71 -4.83 44.00 9.94
CA GLU A 71 -3.46 44.42 10.26
C GLU A 71 -2.75 43.48 11.24
N ILE A 72 -3.48 42.91 12.22
CA ILE A 72 -2.92 41.90 13.14
C ILE A 72 -2.46 40.67 12.37
N PHE A 73 -3.25 40.13 11.43
CA PHE A 73 -2.83 38.99 10.62
C PHE A 73 -1.59 39.33 9.79
N LYS A 74 -1.60 40.47 9.08
CA LYS A 74 -0.45 40.94 8.30
C LYS A 74 0.81 41.06 9.14
N GLN A 75 0.72 41.61 10.35
CA GLN A 75 1.86 41.79 11.24
C GLN A 75 2.35 40.46 11.85
N VAL A 76 1.43 39.63 12.35
CA VAL A 76 1.77 38.35 13.00
C VAL A 76 2.39 37.39 12.01
N TYR A 77 1.86 37.33 10.78
CA TYR A 77 2.27 36.42 9.73
C TYR A 77 3.14 37.05 8.65
N ARG A 78 3.53 38.33 8.78
CA ARG A 78 4.37 39.05 7.80
C ARG A 78 3.83 38.99 6.36
N ASN A 79 2.51 39.11 6.21
CA ASN A 79 1.78 38.99 4.94
C ASN A 79 1.88 37.61 4.26
N THR A 80 2.29 36.57 5.00
CA THR A 80 2.36 35.19 4.50
C THR A 80 1.21 34.34 5.04
N TYR A 81 0.09 34.91 5.49
CA TYR A 81 -1.02 34.09 5.94
C TYR A 81 -1.63 33.35 4.72
N PRO A 82 -1.92 32.04 4.82
CA PRO A 82 -2.42 31.26 3.68
C PRO A 82 -3.76 31.76 3.12
N TYR A 83 -4.64 32.21 4.02
CA TYR A 83 -6.00 32.63 3.71
C TYR A 83 -6.08 34.15 3.55
N LYS A 84 -5.98 34.64 2.31
CA LYS A 84 -5.87 36.07 1.99
C LYS A 84 -7.09 36.91 2.37
N GLU A 85 -8.24 36.27 2.54
CA GLU A 85 -9.41 36.87 3.18
C GLU A 85 -9.11 37.48 4.56
N MET A 86 -8.21 36.88 5.35
CA MET A 86 -7.85 37.41 6.67
C MET A 86 -6.94 38.65 6.58
N GLU A 87 -6.30 38.88 5.44
CA GLU A 87 -5.47 40.04 5.14
C GLU A 87 -6.27 41.14 4.39
N ASN A 88 -7.58 40.95 4.21
CA ASN A 88 -8.47 41.89 3.55
C ASN A 88 -9.49 42.49 4.55
N PRO A 89 -9.42 43.79 4.85
CA PRO A 89 -10.37 44.45 5.76
C PRO A 89 -11.84 44.36 5.33
N GLN A 90 -12.13 44.40 4.03
CA GLN A 90 -13.52 44.28 3.54
C GLN A 90 -14.06 42.86 3.76
N GLU A 91 -13.24 41.83 3.57
CA GLU A 91 -13.66 40.44 3.82
C GLU A 91 -13.85 40.17 5.32
N ILE A 92 -12.95 40.66 6.18
CA ILE A 92 -13.15 40.59 7.63
C ILE A 92 -14.43 41.33 8.03
N ARG A 93 -14.71 42.50 7.46
CA ARG A 93 -15.93 43.26 7.76
C ARG A 93 -17.18 42.46 7.41
N LYS A 94 -17.22 41.84 6.22
CA LYS A 94 -18.32 40.94 5.81
C LYS A 94 -18.51 39.81 6.81
N MET A 95 -17.42 39.18 7.27
CA MET A 95 -17.49 38.13 8.29
C MET A 95 -17.93 38.65 9.66
N ILE A 96 -17.68 39.90 10.03
CA ILE A 96 -18.19 40.46 11.29
C ILE A 96 -19.70 40.73 11.18
N GLU A 97 -20.17 41.15 10.01
CA GLU A 97 -21.56 41.47 9.73
C GLU A 97 -22.42 40.20 9.47
N ASP A 98 -21.78 39.07 9.16
CA ASP A 98 -22.44 37.78 8.93
C ASP A 98 -22.89 37.12 10.26
N PRO A 99 -24.19 36.81 10.43
CA PRO A 99 -24.73 36.23 11.67
C PRO A 99 -24.19 34.83 12.00
N ASP A 100 -23.65 34.11 11.02
CA ASP A 100 -23.04 32.80 11.23
C ASP A 100 -21.65 32.91 11.84
N TYR A 101 -21.04 34.08 11.79
CA TYR A 101 -19.74 34.33 12.40
C TYR A 101 -19.90 35.01 13.77
N THR A 102 -18.96 34.71 14.66
CA THR A 102 -18.77 35.50 15.88
C THR A 102 -17.29 35.78 16.03
N TRP A 103 -16.90 36.99 15.66
CA TRP A 103 -15.57 37.53 15.90
C TRP A 103 -15.49 38.08 17.32
N MET A 104 -14.39 37.79 18.01
CA MET A 104 -14.06 38.35 19.30
C MET A 104 -12.72 39.06 19.22
N VAL A 105 -12.63 40.22 19.88
CA VAL A 105 -11.40 41.01 20.00
C VAL A 105 -10.93 41.06 21.45
N PHE A 106 -9.61 41.06 21.61
CA PHE A 106 -8.95 41.29 22.88
C PHE A 106 -8.52 42.76 22.95
N LYS A 107 -9.02 43.51 23.93
CA LYS A 107 -8.75 44.94 24.10
C LYS A 107 -7.98 45.24 25.37
N ILE A 108 -7.14 46.29 25.33
CA ILE A 108 -6.49 46.88 26.51
C ILE A 108 -6.70 48.40 26.52
N ASN A 109 -6.65 49.00 27.70
CA ASN A 109 -6.80 50.46 27.88
C ASN A 109 -8.06 51.03 27.20
N GLY A 110 -9.19 50.34 27.35
CA GLY A 110 -10.47 50.72 26.74
C GLY A 110 -10.65 50.17 25.33
N ASP A 111 -9.83 50.61 24.37
CA ASP A 111 -10.13 50.41 22.94
C ASP A 111 -9.03 49.77 22.10
N LYS A 112 -7.81 49.60 22.64
CA LYS A 112 -6.70 49.09 21.83
C LYS A 112 -6.83 47.59 21.60
N VAL A 113 -7.19 47.19 20.38
CA VAL A 113 -7.23 45.77 19.96
C VAL A 113 -5.81 45.21 19.84
N ILE A 114 -5.56 44.12 20.56
CA ILE A 114 -4.27 43.41 20.64
C ILE A 114 -4.29 42.00 20.06
N GLY A 115 -5.48 41.47 19.77
CA GLY A 115 -5.66 40.18 19.12
C GLY A 115 -7.14 39.89 18.87
N CYS A 116 -7.39 38.76 18.23
CA CYS A 116 -8.72 38.32 17.82
C CYS A 116 -8.82 36.80 17.77
N VAL A 117 -10.06 36.31 17.69
CA VAL A 117 -10.43 34.92 17.40
C VAL A 117 -11.83 34.90 16.83
N ALA A 118 -12.12 33.97 15.92
CA ALA A 118 -13.42 33.86 15.28
C ALA A 118 -13.96 32.43 15.38
N ILE A 119 -15.29 32.33 15.46
CA ILE A 119 -15.99 31.08 15.18
C ILE A 119 -16.95 31.29 14.02
N LYS A 120 -17.18 30.22 13.25
CA LYS A 120 -18.24 30.13 12.24
C LYS A 120 -19.19 29.01 12.62
N PHE A 121 -20.45 29.33 12.87
CA PHE A 121 -21.53 28.37 13.04
C PHE A 121 -22.08 27.97 11.68
N GLU A 122 -22.15 26.68 11.42
CA GLU A 122 -22.76 26.13 10.21
C GLU A 122 -24.01 25.36 10.62
N GLU A 123 -25.16 26.05 10.58
CA GLU A 123 -26.44 25.47 10.99
C GLU A 123 -26.80 24.22 10.18
N SER A 124 -26.52 24.26 8.87
CA SER A 124 -26.75 23.13 7.96
C SER A 124 -26.01 21.86 8.37
N ASN A 125 -24.85 22.00 9.04
CA ASN A 125 -23.99 20.92 9.50
C ASN A 125 -24.07 20.71 11.02
N LYS A 126 -24.85 21.54 11.74
CA LYS A 126 -24.89 21.59 13.21
C LYS A 126 -23.50 21.62 13.84
N SER A 127 -22.59 22.40 13.25
CA SER A 127 -21.19 22.43 13.65
C SER A 127 -20.68 23.85 13.84
N VAL A 128 -19.58 23.99 14.59
CA VAL A 128 -18.85 25.25 14.74
C VAL A 128 -17.38 25.03 14.40
N TYR A 129 -16.87 25.87 13.51
CA TYR A 129 -15.46 25.94 13.15
C TYR A 129 -14.76 27.08 13.88
N LEU A 130 -13.72 26.77 14.63
CA LEU A 130 -12.84 27.73 15.29
C LEU A 130 -11.69 28.11 14.36
N HIS A 131 -11.54 29.41 14.08
CA HIS A 131 -10.45 29.92 13.24
C HIS A 131 -10.01 31.32 13.65
N GLY A 132 -9.03 31.85 12.95
CA GLY A 132 -8.67 33.26 13.05
C GLY A 132 -8.07 33.71 14.39
N PHE A 133 -7.45 32.80 15.16
CA PHE A 133 -6.75 33.17 16.39
C PHE A 133 -5.42 33.88 16.06
N ALA A 134 -5.35 35.19 16.31
CA ALA A 134 -4.14 35.98 16.11
C ALA A 134 -3.92 36.98 17.25
N MET A 135 -2.67 37.20 17.63
CA MET A 135 -2.31 38.12 18.72
C MET A 135 -0.96 38.78 18.46
N LYS A 136 -0.93 40.11 18.59
CA LYS A 136 0.27 40.94 18.45
C LYS A 136 1.41 40.43 19.35
N LYS A 137 2.61 40.35 18.78
CA LYS A 137 3.76 39.62 19.35
C LYS A 137 4.15 40.14 20.74
N GLU A 138 4.08 41.45 20.94
CA GLU A 138 4.43 42.14 22.19
C GLU A 138 3.47 41.84 23.35
N TYR A 139 2.26 41.33 23.08
CA TYR A 139 1.29 40.94 24.12
C TYR A 139 1.25 39.42 24.39
N GLN A 140 2.05 38.63 23.68
CA GLN A 140 2.07 37.18 23.87
C GLN A 140 2.76 36.81 25.19
N GLY A 141 2.02 36.17 26.10
CA GLY A 141 2.54 35.72 27.41
C GLY A 141 2.56 36.79 28.51
N THR A 142 2.17 38.03 28.18
CA THR A 142 2.12 39.17 29.11
C THR A 142 0.71 39.47 29.62
N THR A 143 -0.30 38.70 29.21
CA THR A 143 -1.72 38.90 29.53
C THR A 143 -2.32 37.70 30.28
N SER A 144 -3.44 37.91 30.97
CA SER A 144 -4.26 36.85 31.60
C SER A 144 -5.24 36.19 30.62
N LEU A 145 -4.85 36.13 29.33
CA LEU A 145 -5.72 35.74 28.22
C LEU A 145 -6.37 34.34 28.36
N PRO A 146 -5.69 33.28 28.84
CA PRO A 146 -6.28 31.94 28.89
C PRO A 146 -7.60 31.88 29.65
N LYS A 147 -7.71 32.59 30.78
CA LYS A 147 -8.94 32.63 31.59
C LYS A 147 -10.08 33.35 30.87
N LEU A 148 -9.77 34.42 30.15
CA LEU A 148 -10.77 35.18 29.37
C LEU A 148 -11.27 34.37 28.19
N VAL A 149 -10.37 33.67 27.49
CA VAL A 149 -10.74 32.80 26.37
C VAL A 149 -11.60 31.63 26.84
N VAL A 150 -11.29 31.00 27.98
CA VAL A 150 -12.16 29.98 28.59
C VAL A 150 -13.55 30.55 28.90
N ALA A 151 -13.62 31.73 29.52
CA ALA A 151 -14.90 32.34 29.85
C ALA A 151 -15.74 32.65 28.60
N ALA A 152 -15.13 33.25 27.59
CA ALA A 152 -15.78 33.52 26.31
C ALA A 152 -16.24 32.24 25.60
N TRP A 153 -15.39 31.21 25.59
CA TRP A 153 -15.72 29.91 25.03
C TRP A 153 -16.92 29.27 25.75
N THR A 154 -16.98 29.34 27.08
CA THR A 154 -18.14 28.88 27.85
C THR A 154 -19.42 29.60 27.44
N VAL A 155 -19.38 30.93 27.25
CA VAL A 155 -20.53 31.71 26.78
C VAL A 155 -20.98 31.25 25.40
N LEU A 156 -20.05 31.00 24.48
CA LEU A 156 -20.37 30.54 23.12
C LEU A 156 -20.92 29.11 23.10
N LEU A 157 -20.31 28.18 23.82
CA LEU A 157 -20.83 26.82 23.98
C LEU A 157 -22.26 26.85 24.52
N LYS A 158 -22.55 27.75 25.48
CA LYS A 158 -23.90 27.91 26.03
C LYS A 158 -24.87 28.56 25.02
N LYS A 159 -24.44 29.56 24.26
CA LYS A 159 -25.23 30.23 23.20
C LYS A 159 -25.72 29.25 22.13
N TYR A 160 -24.87 28.29 21.73
CA TYR A 160 -25.18 27.30 20.70
C TYR A 160 -25.50 25.92 21.25
N GLU A 161 -25.78 25.79 22.55
CA GLU A 161 -26.14 24.54 23.20
C GLU A 161 -27.33 23.88 22.45
N LYS A 162 -27.22 22.58 22.14
CA LYS A 162 -28.19 21.80 21.33
C LYS A 162 -28.36 22.23 19.87
N LYS A 163 -27.75 23.34 19.43
CA LYS A 163 -27.74 23.78 18.02
C LYS A 163 -26.47 23.33 17.30
N ALA A 164 -25.33 23.51 17.95
CA ALA A 164 -24.04 23.03 17.49
C ALA A 164 -23.64 21.79 18.28
N LEU A 165 -23.59 20.66 17.60
CA LEU A 165 -23.25 19.37 18.20
C LEU A 165 -21.77 19.02 18.03
N LEU A 166 -21.12 19.58 17.00
CA LEU A 166 -19.72 19.34 16.66
C LEU A 166 -18.95 20.66 16.71
N TRP A 167 -17.87 20.72 17.48
CA TRP A 167 -16.95 21.86 17.50
C TRP A 167 -15.57 21.39 17.06
N PHE A 168 -14.97 22.08 16.10
CA PHE A 168 -13.67 21.70 15.58
C PHE A 168 -12.83 22.91 15.18
N GLY A 169 -11.53 22.70 15.05
CA GLY A 169 -10.61 23.73 14.61
C GLY A 169 -9.25 23.12 14.28
N GLU A 170 -8.39 23.93 13.68
CA GLU A 170 -7.06 23.49 13.26
C GLU A 170 -5.99 24.21 14.09
N ALA A 171 -4.97 23.47 14.49
CA ALA A 171 -3.82 24.04 15.16
C ALA A 171 -2.51 23.62 14.49
N ARG A 172 -1.71 24.62 14.12
CA ARG A 172 -0.36 24.44 13.61
C ARG A 172 0.49 23.56 14.53
N SER A 173 1.07 22.51 13.97
CA SER A 173 1.94 21.57 14.69
C SER A 173 3.25 22.21 15.19
N ALA A 174 3.70 23.30 14.56
CA ALA A 174 4.88 24.06 14.97
C ALA A 174 4.58 25.14 16.04
N HIS A 175 3.32 25.31 16.46
CA HIS A 175 2.91 26.37 17.38
C HIS A 175 2.22 25.81 18.64
N SER A 176 3.02 25.40 19.62
CA SER A 176 2.54 24.79 20.87
C SER A 176 1.55 25.65 21.67
N LYS A 177 1.60 26.99 21.54
CA LYS A 177 0.68 27.89 22.25
C LYS A 177 -0.76 27.79 21.75
N SER A 178 -0.98 27.67 20.43
CA SER A 178 -2.35 27.49 19.90
C SER A 178 -2.86 26.11 20.23
N GLN A 179 -2.02 25.08 20.14
CA GLN A 179 -2.37 23.72 20.58
C GLN A 179 -2.78 23.70 22.06
N PHE A 180 -1.99 24.35 22.93
CA PHE A 180 -2.31 24.46 24.36
C PHE A 180 -3.63 25.21 24.60
N LEU A 181 -3.90 26.26 23.83
CA LEU A 181 -5.16 26.98 23.95
C LEU A 181 -6.34 26.12 23.51
N SER A 182 -6.23 25.39 22.40
CA SER A 182 -7.29 24.48 21.95
C SER A 182 -7.55 23.37 22.98
N ASP A 183 -6.49 22.79 23.54
CA ASP A 183 -6.59 21.80 24.62
C ASP A 183 -7.27 22.37 25.88
N LEU A 184 -6.95 23.61 26.23
CA LEU A 184 -7.60 24.36 27.31
C LEU A 184 -9.09 24.57 27.07
N LEU A 185 -9.52 24.66 25.81
CA LEU A 185 -10.92 24.78 25.38
C LEU A 185 -11.63 23.42 25.26
N GLY A 186 -10.95 22.33 25.61
CA GLY A 186 -11.50 20.97 25.53
C GLY A 186 -11.40 20.35 24.13
N LEU A 187 -10.83 21.03 23.13
CA LEU A 187 -10.64 20.50 21.79
C LEU A 187 -9.45 19.52 21.78
N LYS A 188 -9.67 18.32 21.25
CA LYS A 188 -8.71 17.21 21.29
C LYS A 188 -8.31 16.77 19.90
N PRO A 189 -7.03 16.42 19.65
CA PRO A 189 -6.57 16.06 18.32
C PRO A 189 -7.25 14.77 17.86
N ILE A 190 -7.67 14.73 16.59
CA ILE A 190 -8.38 13.60 15.98
C ILE A 190 -7.88 13.23 14.57
N ALA A 191 -7.26 14.17 13.87
CA ALA A 191 -6.54 13.93 12.61
C ALA A 191 -5.26 14.77 12.54
N PHE A 192 -4.29 14.32 11.75
CA PHE A 192 -3.09 15.07 11.44
C PHE A 192 -3.09 15.49 9.98
N LEU A 193 -2.84 16.75 9.68
CA LEU A 193 -2.90 17.31 8.34
C LEU A 193 -1.46 17.64 7.88
N PRO A 194 -0.75 16.70 7.24
CA PRO A 194 0.67 16.85 6.92
C PRO A 194 0.88 17.93 5.86
N LYS A 195 1.75 18.91 6.13
CA LYS A 195 2.14 19.95 5.15
C LYS A 195 0.97 20.74 4.54
N LYS A 196 -0.17 20.80 5.23
CA LYS A 196 -1.40 21.42 4.73
C LYS A 196 -1.16 22.83 4.20
N ASP A 197 -0.48 23.65 4.99
CA ASP A 197 -0.33 25.07 4.69
C ASP A 197 1.12 25.55 4.65
N ILE A 198 1.28 26.79 4.17
CA ILE A 198 2.56 27.50 4.12
C ILE A 198 2.47 28.71 5.04
N PHE A 199 3.17 28.65 6.17
CA PHE A 199 3.33 29.79 7.08
C PHE A 199 4.77 30.26 7.07
N PHE A 200 4.99 31.59 6.99
CA PHE A 200 6.34 32.17 6.92
C PHE A 200 7.20 31.56 5.82
N ASP A 201 6.59 31.34 4.64
CA ASP A 201 7.20 30.69 3.48
C ASP A 201 7.73 29.28 3.74
N ARG A 202 7.18 28.60 4.76
CA ARG A 202 7.54 27.23 5.15
C ARG A 202 6.31 26.36 5.22
N GLU A 203 6.42 25.17 4.68
CA GLU A 203 5.40 24.14 4.81
C GLU A 203 5.27 23.74 6.28
N GLU A 204 4.03 23.72 6.79
CA GLU A 204 3.74 23.27 8.13
C GLU A 204 2.58 22.28 8.13
N SER A 205 2.64 21.32 9.06
CA SER A 205 1.53 20.41 9.33
C SER A 205 0.61 20.99 10.38
N GLU A 206 -0.63 20.52 10.41
CA GLU A 206 -1.65 20.93 11.38
C GLU A 206 -2.29 19.74 12.07
N LEU A 207 -3.00 20.00 13.16
CA LEU A 207 -3.82 19.03 13.88
C LEU A 207 -5.27 19.46 13.75
N LEU A 208 -6.13 18.56 13.28
CA LEU A 208 -7.57 18.73 13.41
C LEU A 208 -7.95 18.37 14.84
N LEU A 209 -8.60 19.30 15.52
CA LEU A 209 -9.01 19.19 16.91
C LEU A 209 -10.53 19.22 17.01
N ILE A 210 -11.10 18.46 17.94
CA ILE A 210 -12.55 18.24 18.02
C ILE A 210 -13.06 18.22 19.46
N LEU A 211 -14.29 18.68 19.65
CA LEU A 211 -15.07 18.59 20.88
C LEU A 211 -16.51 18.25 20.49
N TYR A 212 -17.06 17.22 21.12
CA TYR A 212 -18.39 16.71 20.80
C TYR A 212 -19.41 17.07 21.87
N ASP A 213 -20.63 17.33 21.45
CA ASP A 213 -21.79 17.17 22.31
C ASP A 213 -21.97 15.70 22.68
N GLU A 214 -22.36 15.40 23.91
CA GLU A 214 -22.60 14.03 24.38
C GLU A 214 -23.64 13.29 23.53
N ASP A 215 -24.72 13.97 23.13
CA ASP A 215 -25.77 13.38 22.31
C ASP A 215 -25.26 13.08 20.89
N LEU A 216 -24.23 13.79 20.42
CA LEU A 216 -23.68 13.55 19.08
C LEU A 216 -23.12 12.13 18.96
N ILE A 217 -22.37 11.68 19.97
CA ILE A 217 -21.77 10.35 19.99
C ILE A 217 -22.81 9.29 20.37
N THR A 218 -23.64 9.57 21.37
CA THR A 218 -24.53 8.57 21.97
C THR A 218 -25.85 8.40 21.24
N ARG A 219 -26.40 9.46 20.64
CA ARG A 219 -27.73 9.47 20.02
C ARG A 219 -27.68 9.64 18.51
N TYR A 220 -26.95 10.64 18.02
CA TYR A 220 -27.01 11.04 16.61
C TYR A 220 -25.99 10.33 15.71
N ARG A 221 -24.98 9.66 16.27
CA ARG A 221 -24.05 8.84 15.49
C ARG A 221 -24.79 7.69 14.78
N ARG A 222 -24.47 7.46 13.50
CA ARG A 222 -24.98 6.30 12.74
C ARG A 222 -24.69 5.01 13.52
N LYS A 223 -25.73 4.21 13.75
CA LYS A 223 -25.70 3.00 14.59
C LYS A 223 -25.10 1.77 13.90
N VAL A 224 -24.85 1.87 12.60
CA VAL A 224 -24.16 0.82 11.84
C VAL A 224 -22.70 0.78 12.28
N THR A 225 -22.12 -0.41 12.34
CA THR A 225 -20.70 -0.61 12.64
C THR A 225 -19.85 -0.14 11.45
N PRO A 226 -18.82 0.70 11.66
CA PRO A 226 -17.89 1.10 10.60
C PRO A 226 -17.21 -0.11 9.96
N LYS A 227 -17.03 -0.08 8.63
CA LYS A 227 -16.35 -1.13 7.86
C LYS A 227 -15.05 -0.56 7.32
N LEU A 228 -13.93 -1.03 7.86
CA LEU A 228 -12.62 -0.42 7.65
C LEU A 228 -11.64 -1.38 6.98
N ILE A 229 -10.84 -0.86 6.05
CA ILE A 229 -9.66 -1.58 5.57
C ILE A 229 -8.54 -1.59 6.64
N PRO A 230 -7.63 -2.59 6.65
CA PRO A 230 -6.64 -2.75 7.72
C PRO A 230 -5.75 -1.51 7.97
N ARG A 231 -5.43 -0.77 6.90
CA ARG A 231 -4.54 0.42 6.96
C ARG A 231 -5.11 1.56 7.82
N ILE A 232 -6.41 1.54 8.14
CA ILE A 232 -7.13 2.59 8.87
C ILE A 232 -7.23 2.29 10.38
N LEU A 233 -7.03 1.02 10.78
CA LEU A 233 -7.28 0.57 12.16
C LEU A 233 -6.46 1.34 13.21
N ARG A 234 -5.22 1.74 12.89
CA ARG A 234 -4.41 2.57 13.80
C ARG A 234 -5.06 3.92 14.12
N TYR A 235 -5.70 4.57 13.15
CA TYR A 235 -6.36 5.86 13.33
C TYR A 235 -7.67 5.70 14.08
N TYR A 236 -8.40 4.62 13.81
CA TYR A 236 -9.60 4.23 14.56
C TYR A 236 -9.29 3.96 16.04
N SER A 237 -8.17 3.29 16.34
CA SER A 237 -7.82 2.88 17.70
C SER A 237 -7.75 4.04 18.70
N TYR A 238 -7.31 5.21 18.24
CA TYR A 238 -7.28 6.42 19.06
C TYR A 238 -8.69 6.90 19.39
N ALA A 239 -9.58 6.99 18.39
CA ALA A 239 -10.97 7.38 18.58
C ALA A 239 -11.74 6.35 19.44
N LEU A 240 -11.49 5.06 19.24
CA LEU A 240 -12.02 3.97 20.08
C LEU A 240 -11.66 4.17 21.55
N LYS A 241 -10.36 4.33 21.84
CA LYS A 241 -9.88 4.50 23.22
C LYS A 241 -10.47 5.74 23.88
N ARG A 242 -10.63 6.83 23.13
CA ARG A 242 -11.07 8.12 23.67
C ARG A 242 -12.58 8.23 23.84
N TYR A 243 -13.35 7.80 22.84
CA TYR A 243 -14.79 8.05 22.74
C TYR A 243 -15.65 6.78 22.85
N GLN A 244 -15.04 5.61 23.05
CA GLN A 244 -15.73 4.34 23.28
C GLN A 244 -16.75 3.98 22.17
N ILE A 245 -16.37 4.24 20.91
CA ILE A 245 -17.25 4.16 19.73
C ILE A 245 -17.51 2.74 19.19
N GLY A 246 -17.11 1.69 19.93
CA GLY A 246 -17.24 0.28 19.55
C GLY A 246 -16.06 -0.29 18.77
N ILE A 247 -16.08 -1.58 18.45
CA ILE A 247 -15.06 -2.24 17.61
C ILE A 247 -15.55 -2.18 16.15
N PRO A 248 -14.69 -1.89 15.15
CA PRO A 248 -15.11 -1.82 13.76
C PRO A 248 -15.13 -3.22 13.13
N GLU A 249 -15.87 -3.36 12.04
CA GLU A 249 -15.73 -4.51 11.13
C GLU A 249 -14.50 -4.27 10.25
N VAL A 250 -13.64 -5.28 10.13
CA VAL A 250 -12.47 -5.21 9.24
C VAL A 250 -12.82 -5.89 7.93
N SER A 251 -12.74 -5.15 6.84
CA SER A 251 -12.89 -5.70 5.48
C SER A 251 -11.51 -5.91 4.88
N ASP A 252 -11.29 -7.07 4.26
CA ASP A 252 -10.03 -7.34 3.57
C ASP A 252 -9.76 -6.28 2.52
N HIS A 253 -8.49 -5.87 2.42
CA HIS A 253 -8.05 -5.04 1.32
C HIS A 253 -7.91 -5.92 0.07
N VAL A 254 -8.93 -5.89 -0.78
CA VAL A 254 -8.98 -6.66 -2.03
C VAL A 254 -8.75 -5.71 -3.21
N MET A 255 -7.85 -6.11 -4.12
CA MET A 255 -7.66 -5.41 -5.38
C MET A 255 -8.99 -5.34 -6.14
N LEU A 256 -9.47 -4.12 -6.37
CA LEU A 256 -10.76 -3.92 -7.03
C LEU A 256 -10.62 -4.19 -8.53
N ASN A 257 -11.42 -5.13 -9.05
CA ASN A 257 -11.58 -5.29 -10.49
C ASN A 257 -12.52 -4.20 -11.02
N PHE A 258 -12.11 -3.48 -12.06
CA PHE A 258 -12.90 -2.44 -12.72
C PHE A 258 -13.33 -2.91 -14.11
N ASP A 259 -14.58 -2.64 -14.49
CA ASP A 259 -15.02 -2.89 -15.85
C ASP A 259 -14.44 -1.82 -16.77
N ASP A 260 -13.49 -2.20 -17.63
CA ASP A 260 -12.83 -1.28 -18.56
C ASP A 260 -13.79 -0.62 -19.54
N LYS A 261 -14.80 -1.35 -20.03
CA LYS A 261 -15.79 -0.78 -20.96
C LYS A 261 -16.60 0.29 -20.26
N LYS A 262 -17.07 0.01 -19.04
CA LYS A 262 -17.84 0.95 -18.22
C LYS A 262 -16.98 2.17 -17.83
N THR A 263 -15.75 1.93 -17.40
CA THR A 263 -14.78 2.97 -17.01
C THR A 263 -14.50 3.90 -18.19
N ASN A 264 -14.19 3.34 -19.37
CA ASN A 264 -13.94 4.13 -20.59
C ASN A 264 -15.18 4.91 -21.04
N ALA A 265 -16.37 4.33 -20.92
CA ALA A 265 -17.63 5.03 -21.22
C ALA A 265 -17.86 6.22 -20.27
N ILE A 266 -17.54 6.07 -18.98
CA ILE A 266 -17.62 7.17 -17.99
C ILE A 266 -16.58 8.25 -18.31
N LYS A 267 -15.32 7.88 -18.58
CA LYS A 267 -14.24 8.84 -18.91
C LYS A 267 -14.61 9.78 -20.05
N ARG A 268 -15.29 9.28 -21.10
CA ARG A 268 -15.75 10.10 -22.24
C ARG A 268 -16.88 11.08 -21.91
N LYS A 269 -17.53 10.92 -20.75
CA LYS A 269 -18.67 11.74 -20.31
C LYS A 269 -18.31 12.71 -19.18
N VAL A 270 -17.05 12.71 -18.71
CA VAL A 270 -16.63 13.63 -17.65
C VAL A 270 -16.60 15.06 -18.18
N ILE A 271 -17.20 15.97 -17.44
CA ILE A 271 -17.22 17.42 -17.68
C ILE A 271 -16.34 18.08 -16.61
N TYR A 272 -15.53 19.05 -17.01
CA TYR A 272 -14.72 19.89 -16.13
C TYR A 272 -15.31 21.29 -16.06
N GLN A 273 -15.46 21.83 -14.86
CA GLN A 273 -15.91 23.19 -14.59
C GLN A 273 -14.99 23.83 -13.54
N GLU A 274 -14.74 25.13 -13.69
CA GLU A 274 -13.89 25.91 -12.79
C GLU A 274 -14.50 27.30 -12.60
N GLU A 275 -14.76 27.66 -11.36
CA GLU A 275 -15.35 28.95 -10.96
C GLU A 275 -14.38 29.69 -10.05
N ASN A 276 -13.97 30.90 -10.44
CA ASN A 276 -13.00 31.69 -9.69
C ASN A 276 -13.69 32.67 -8.74
N ASP A 277 -13.16 32.81 -7.53
CA ASP A 277 -13.56 33.87 -6.61
C ASP A 277 -12.71 35.15 -6.79
N ASN A 278 -13.09 36.22 -6.10
CA ASN A 278 -12.40 37.51 -6.15
C ASN A 278 -11.02 37.51 -5.48
N LEU A 279 -10.64 36.42 -4.81
CA LEU A 279 -9.37 36.24 -4.11
C LEU A 279 -8.41 35.34 -4.90
N GLY A 280 -8.83 34.87 -6.08
CA GLY A 280 -8.05 34.00 -6.97
C GLY A 280 -8.07 32.53 -6.56
N ASN A 281 -8.97 32.10 -5.67
CA ASN A 281 -9.24 30.68 -5.47
C ASN A 281 -10.23 30.19 -6.53
N SER A 282 -10.23 28.88 -6.80
CA SER A 282 -11.09 28.27 -7.81
C SER A 282 -11.85 27.09 -7.23
N LEU A 283 -13.17 27.08 -7.36
CA LEU A 283 -13.97 25.87 -7.15
C LEU A 283 -13.89 25.03 -8.43
N ILE A 284 -13.23 23.88 -8.34
CA ILE A 284 -13.09 22.95 -9.46
C ILE A 284 -14.09 21.82 -9.27
N THR A 285 -14.86 21.51 -10.31
CA THR A 285 -15.84 20.43 -10.32
C THR A 285 -15.64 19.52 -11.53
N PHE A 286 -15.52 18.22 -11.27
CA PHE A 286 -15.70 17.19 -12.29
C PHE A 286 -17.08 16.55 -12.11
N SER A 287 -17.86 16.48 -13.18
CA SER A 287 -19.19 15.84 -13.18
C SER A 287 -19.33 14.87 -14.35
N ILE A 288 -20.35 14.01 -14.34
CA ILE A 288 -20.61 13.07 -15.43
C ILE A 288 -21.88 13.50 -16.18
N LYS A 289 -21.78 13.68 -17.51
CA LYS A 289 -22.92 14.05 -18.36
C LYS A 289 -24.09 13.08 -18.17
N ASN A 290 -25.28 13.61 -17.92
CA ASN A 290 -26.52 12.88 -17.65
C ASN A 290 -26.49 12.02 -16.36
N SER A 291 -25.72 12.44 -15.35
CA SER A 291 -25.68 11.84 -14.01
C SER A 291 -25.56 12.95 -12.97
N ASP A 292 -25.99 12.67 -11.74
CA ASP A 292 -25.80 13.52 -10.56
C ASP A 292 -24.44 13.28 -9.86
N ALA A 293 -23.59 12.44 -10.44
CA ALA A 293 -22.28 12.15 -9.88
C ALA A 293 -21.30 13.30 -10.13
N PHE A 294 -20.59 13.70 -9.08
CA PHE A 294 -19.58 14.74 -9.13
C PHE A 294 -18.47 14.53 -8.09
N ILE A 295 -17.35 15.21 -8.30
CA ILE A 295 -16.36 15.54 -7.28
C ILE A 295 -16.01 17.04 -7.42
N SER A 296 -15.98 17.77 -6.32
CA SER A 296 -15.59 19.17 -6.29
C SER A 296 -14.63 19.45 -5.15
N PHE A 297 -13.77 20.46 -5.31
CA PHE A 297 -12.81 20.89 -4.29
C PHE A 297 -12.37 22.33 -4.58
N ILE A 298 -11.93 23.03 -3.52
CA ILE A 298 -11.35 24.37 -3.65
C ILE A 298 -9.86 24.24 -3.95
N TYR A 299 -9.45 24.79 -5.08
CA TYR A 299 -8.06 25.01 -5.44
C TYR A 299 -7.59 26.38 -4.94
N ARG A 300 -6.52 26.39 -4.15
CA ARG A 300 -5.85 27.63 -3.72
C ARG A 300 -4.49 27.76 -4.40
N PRO A 301 -4.35 28.60 -5.46
CA PRO A 301 -3.10 28.70 -6.20
C PRO A 301 -1.90 29.19 -5.36
N SER A 302 -2.14 30.06 -4.37
CA SER A 302 -1.10 30.66 -3.52
C SER A 302 -0.30 29.62 -2.74
N VAL A 303 -0.96 28.54 -2.30
CA VAL A 303 -0.37 27.44 -1.53
C VAL A 303 -0.43 26.10 -2.25
N ARG A 304 -0.96 26.07 -3.48
CA ARG A 304 -1.10 24.92 -4.38
C ARG A 304 -1.74 23.69 -3.72
N ILE A 305 -2.87 23.89 -3.05
CA ILE A 305 -3.59 22.82 -2.35
C ILE A 305 -5.00 22.62 -2.91
N PHE A 306 -5.53 21.42 -2.70
CA PHE A 306 -6.95 21.12 -2.80
C PHE A 306 -7.54 20.87 -1.41
N GLU A 307 -8.60 21.58 -1.05
CA GLU A 307 -9.29 21.42 0.23
C GLU A 307 -10.81 21.39 0.04
N LYS A 308 -11.53 21.05 1.12
CA LYS A 308 -13.01 21.00 1.14
C LYS A 308 -13.60 20.14 0.02
N THR A 309 -13.04 18.94 -0.14
CA THR A 309 -13.48 18.01 -1.17
C THR A 309 -14.88 17.48 -0.86
N GLU A 310 -15.80 17.66 -1.80
CA GLU A 310 -17.12 17.06 -1.79
C GLU A 310 -17.28 16.11 -2.97
N TYR A 311 -18.09 15.07 -2.79
CA TYR A 311 -18.33 14.12 -3.88
C TYR A 311 -19.65 13.38 -3.72
N LYS A 312 -20.17 12.96 -4.86
CA LYS A 312 -21.31 12.05 -4.98
C LYS A 312 -21.02 11.08 -6.12
N VAL A 313 -21.15 9.78 -5.85
CA VAL A 313 -20.94 8.70 -6.83
C VAL A 313 -21.96 7.60 -6.60
N LEU A 314 -22.37 6.93 -7.67
CA LEU A 314 -23.31 5.82 -7.67
C LEU A 314 -22.60 4.46 -7.64
N ASN A 315 -21.34 4.40 -8.07
CA ASN A 315 -20.55 3.16 -8.11
C ASN A 315 -19.05 3.42 -8.08
N LYS A 316 -18.30 2.34 -7.87
CA LYS A 316 -16.83 2.34 -7.79
C LYS A 316 -16.14 2.86 -9.05
N GLU A 317 -16.69 2.60 -10.24
CA GLU A 317 -16.09 3.05 -11.50
C GLU A 317 -16.13 4.58 -11.62
N GLN A 318 -17.21 5.23 -11.19
CA GLN A 318 -17.29 6.69 -11.19
C GLN A 318 -16.24 7.33 -10.28
N LEU A 319 -16.10 6.83 -9.05
CA LEU A 319 -15.08 7.33 -8.14
C LEU A 319 -13.68 7.11 -8.70
N PHE A 320 -13.40 5.92 -9.24
CA PHE A 320 -12.11 5.62 -9.87
C PHE A 320 -11.78 6.58 -11.02
N VAL A 321 -12.74 6.88 -11.90
CA VAL A 321 -12.55 7.84 -12.99
C VAL A 321 -12.31 9.26 -12.47
N PHE A 322 -13.02 9.69 -11.43
CA PHE A 322 -12.77 10.98 -10.80
C PHE A 322 -11.37 11.04 -10.18
N MET A 323 -10.93 10.00 -9.48
CA MET A 323 -9.55 9.94 -8.93
C MET A 323 -8.49 10.02 -10.03
N ASP A 324 -8.70 9.36 -11.18
CA ASP A 324 -7.80 9.43 -12.34
C ASP A 324 -7.69 10.87 -12.87
N LYS A 325 -8.83 11.56 -13.01
CA LYS A 325 -8.88 12.96 -13.46
C LYS A 325 -8.25 13.94 -12.49
N VAL A 326 -8.47 13.74 -11.18
CA VAL A 326 -7.82 14.57 -10.16
C VAL A 326 -6.31 14.32 -10.13
N LYS A 327 -5.82 13.09 -10.33
CA LYS A 327 -4.37 12.82 -10.45
C LYS A 327 -3.74 13.54 -11.64
N GLU A 328 -4.40 13.56 -12.79
CA GLU A 328 -3.96 14.35 -13.94
C GLU A 328 -3.82 15.84 -13.56
N LEU A 329 -4.82 16.37 -12.86
CA LEU A 329 -4.84 17.76 -12.42
C LEU A 329 -3.77 18.07 -11.35
N ILE A 330 -3.54 17.16 -10.40
CA ILE A 330 -2.47 17.25 -9.39
C ILE A 330 -1.12 17.44 -10.07
N ARG A 331 -0.81 16.65 -11.10
CA ARG A 331 0.43 16.78 -11.87
C ARG A 331 0.49 18.11 -12.62
N LYS A 332 -0.60 18.47 -13.31
CA LYS A 332 -0.70 19.71 -14.11
C LYS A 332 -0.49 20.97 -13.26
N LEU A 333 -1.17 21.06 -12.12
CA LEU A 333 -1.15 22.23 -11.24
C LEU A 333 -0.04 22.15 -10.18
N LYS A 334 0.76 21.07 -10.15
CA LYS A 334 1.82 20.81 -9.16
C LYS A 334 1.29 20.93 -7.74
N ILE A 335 0.15 20.28 -7.49
CA ILE A 335 -0.51 20.24 -6.21
C ILE A 335 0.35 19.49 -5.21
N ARG A 336 0.44 20.07 -4.02
CA ARG A 336 1.35 19.64 -2.95
C ARG A 336 0.62 19.04 -1.76
N TYR A 337 -0.67 19.33 -1.64
CA TYR A 337 -1.55 18.80 -0.60
C TYR A 337 -2.98 18.66 -1.14
N TRP A 338 -3.65 17.57 -0.79
CA TRP A 338 -5.08 17.38 -1.02
C TRP A 338 -5.69 16.60 0.14
N GLU A 339 -6.73 17.15 0.76
CA GLU A 339 -7.53 16.46 1.77
C GLU A 339 -8.88 15.98 1.22
N PHE A 340 -9.23 14.75 1.57
CA PHE A 340 -10.44 14.09 1.15
C PHE A 340 -11.05 13.27 2.30
N PHE A 341 -12.16 13.75 2.85
CA PHE A 341 -12.92 13.05 3.88
C PHE A 341 -13.94 12.10 3.24
N ILE A 342 -13.85 10.81 3.54
CA ILE A 342 -14.76 9.78 3.03
C ILE A 342 -15.46 9.01 4.15
N SER A 343 -16.59 8.39 3.83
CA SER A 343 -17.38 7.61 4.78
C SER A 343 -16.61 6.40 5.33
N ALA A 344 -16.68 6.21 6.65
CA ALA A 344 -16.11 5.04 7.33
C ALA A 344 -16.90 3.74 7.12
N TYR A 345 -18.00 3.79 6.36
CA TYR A 345 -18.88 2.64 6.12
C TYR A 345 -18.72 2.03 4.72
N ASN A 346 -17.86 2.63 3.88
CA ASN A 346 -17.67 2.19 2.50
C ASN A 346 -16.20 1.77 2.24
N PRO A 347 -15.85 0.48 2.47
CA PRO A 347 -14.49 -0.01 2.28
C PRO A 347 -14.03 0.08 0.81
N THR A 348 -14.96 0.01 -0.15
CA THR A 348 -14.64 0.20 -1.57
C THR A 348 -14.08 1.60 -1.84
N HIS A 349 -14.66 2.65 -1.27
CA HIS A 349 -14.14 4.02 -1.44
C HIS A 349 -12.79 4.19 -0.74
N GLN A 350 -12.63 3.57 0.44
CA GLN A 350 -11.36 3.56 1.19
C GLN A 350 -10.23 2.93 0.36
N THR A 351 -10.49 1.78 -0.25
CA THR A 351 -9.54 1.10 -1.14
C THR A 351 -9.22 1.97 -2.35
N ILE A 352 -10.21 2.55 -3.03
CA ILE A 352 -9.96 3.41 -4.21
C ILE A 352 -9.06 4.61 -3.88
N LEU A 353 -9.29 5.28 -2.74
CA LEU A 353 -8.47 6.42 -2.33
C LEU A 353 -7.05 5.97 -1.95
N TYR A 354 -6.92 4.86 -1.22
CA TYR A 354 -5.63 4.29 -0.84
C TYR A 354 -4.80 3.89 -2.07
N ASP A 355 -5.39 3.13 -2.98
CA ASP A 355 -4.78 2.71 -4.25
C ASP A 355 -4.49 3.91 -5.16
N SER A 356 -5.18 5.02 -4.92
CA SER A 356 -4.93 6.28 -5.60
C SER A 356 -3.78 7.11 -5.02
N GLY A 357 -3.09 6.59 -4.00
CA GLY A 357 -1.91 7.23 -3.40
C GLY A 357 -2.24 8.21 -2.28
N LEU A 358 -3.51 8.32 -1.86
CA LEU A 358 -3.86 9.04 -0.64
C LEU A 358 -3.64 8.13 0.56
N LYS A 359 -3.22 8.70 1.68
CA LYS A 359 -3.01 7.95 2.93
C LYS A 359 -4.01 8.39 3.99
N PRO A 360 -4.53 7.49 4.82
CA PRO A 360 -5.32 7.89 5.98
C PRO A 360 -4.44 8.65 6.98
N PHE A 361 -5.01 9.69 7.60
CA PHE A 361 -4.34 10.49 8.64
C PHE A 361 -5.25 10.86 9.82
N GLY A 362 -6.47 10.36 9.83
CA GLY A 362 -7.40 10.55 10.93
C GLY A 362 -8.66 9.73 10.74
N TYR A 363 -9.25 9.33 11.86
CA TYR A 363 -10.60 8.80 11.92
C TYR A 363 -11.42 9.78 12.75
N VAL A 364 -12.41 10.41 12.14
CA VAL A 364 -13.18 11.51 12.73
C VAL A 364 -14.62 11.02 12.94
N PRO A 365 -14.97 10.59 14.17
CA PRO A 365 -16.35 10.24 14.50
C PRO A 365 -17.30 11.40 14.24
N CYS A 366 -18.52 11.09 13.81
CA CYS A 366 -19.62 12.05 13.65
C CYS A 366 -19.25 13.33 12.87
N HIS A 367 -18.45 13.24 11.82
CA HIS A 367 -17.95 14.41 11.10
C HIS A 367 -18.96 14.95 10.08
N LYS A 368 -19.64 14.07 9.34
CA LYS A 368 -20.58 14.44 8.29
C LYS A 368 -22.01 14.31 8.78
N TYR A 369 -22.75 15.42 8.77
CA TYR A 369 -24.18 15.42 9.05
C TYR A 369 -24.97 14.97 7.81
N VAL A 370 -25.87 14.00 7.99
CA VAL A 370 -26.81 13.52 6.97
C VAL A 370 -28.18 14.07 7.34
N LYS A 371 -28.56 15.18 6.69
CA LYS A 371 -29.72 15.99 7.07
C LYS A 371 -31.03 15.20 6.96
N GLU A 372 -31.15 14.35 5.95
CA GLU A 372 -32.35 13.56 5.64
C GLU A 372 -32.65 12.53 6.74
N GLU A 373 -31.60 11.94 7.32
CA GLU A 373 -31.70 10.95 8.39
C GLU A 373 -31.55 11.58 9.79
N ASN A 374 -31.15 12.86 9.87
CA ASN A 374 -30.78 13.56 11.12
C ASN A 374 -29.78 12.76 11.97
N ILE A 375 -28.75 12.21 11.32
CA ILE A 375 -27.66 11.46 11.94
C ILE A 375 -26.31 11.98 11.46
N PHE A 376 -25.24 11.52 12.10
CA PHE A 376 -23.87 11.81 11.70
C PHE A 376 -23.12 10.54 11.31
N GLU A 377 -22.37 10.65 10.23
CA GLU A 377 -21.45 9.62 9.77
C GLU A 377 -20.04 9.89 10.24
N ASP A 378 -19.37 8.82 10.64
CA ASP A 378 -17.93 8.83 10.83
C ASP A 378 -17.22 8.95 9.48
N GLN A 379 -16.15 9.73 9.45
CA GLN A 379 -15.34 9.91 8.26
C GLN A 379 -13.87 9.59 8.51
N ILE A 380 -13.16 9.26 7.44
CA ILE A 380 -11.72 9.06 7.43
C ILE A 380 -11.10 10.19 6.62
N ALA A 381 -10.12 10.87 7.21
CA ALA A 381 -9.33 11.88 6.53
C ALA A 381 -8.24 11.19 5.68
N PHE A 382 -8.45 11.12 4.37
CA PHE A 382 -7.44 10.71 3.41
C PHE A 382 -6.70 11.92 2.87
N ILE A 383 -5.38 11.85 2.79
CA ILE A 383 -4.53 12.97 2.42
C ILE A 383 -3.50 12.52 1.41
N TYR A 384 -3.41 13.27 0.30
CA TYR A 384 -2.25 13.28 -0.57
C TYR A 384 -1.35 14.45 -0.15
N TYR A 385 -0.05 14.21 -0.07
CA TYR A 385 0.95 15.25 0.11
C TYR A 385 2.23 14.87 -0.64
N ASP A 386 2.93 15.88 -1.16
CA ASP A 386 4.20 15.69 -1.86
C ASP A 386 5.39 15.82 -0.90
N GLY A 387 6.44 15.03 -1.11
CA GLY A 387 7.70 15.07 -0.35
C GLY A 387 7.65 14.48 1.07
N LYS A 388 8.67 14.80 1.87
CA LYS A 388 8.80 14.34 3.27
C LYS A 388 8.14 15.32 4.23
N ILE A 389 7.64 14.81 5.35
CA ILE A 389 7.14 15.66 6.44
C ILE A 389 8.32 16.33 7.15
N ASN A 390 8.20 17.62 7.38
CA ASN A 390 9.18 18.40 8.12
C ASN A 390 9.14 18.04 9.62
N GLY A 391 10.29 17.72 10.20
CA GLY A 391 10.43 17.35 11.62
C GLY A 391 10.26 18.51 12.62
N ASN A 392 9.92 19.73 12.17
CA ASN A 392 9.72 20.92 13.01
C ASN A 392 8.40 20.90 13.81
N LEU A 393 8.04 19.75 14.37
CA LEU A 393 6.87 19.60 15.23
C LEU A 393 7.19 20.14 16.64
N LYS A 394 6.38 21.07 17.13
CA LYS A 394 6.45 21.59 18.51
C LYS A 394 5.14 21.26 19.21
N LEU A 395 5.00 19.99 19.55
CA LEU A 395 3.76 19.40 20.04
C LEU A 395 3.62 19.60 21.55
N ILE A 396 2.38 19.76 22.01
CA ILE A 396 2.04 19.58 23.43
C ILE A 396 1.91 18.08 23.75
N PRO A 397 1.97 17.66 25.03
CA PRO A 397 1.88 16.24 25.40
C PRO A 397 0.66 15.51 24.83
N GLU A 398 -0.50 16.17 24.79
CA GLU A 398 -1.73 15.60 24.21
C GLU A 398 -1.57 15.28 22.72
N ALA A 399 -0.99 16.21 21.95
CA ALA A 399 -0.72 16.02 20.53
C ALA A 399 0.37 14.97 20.28
N GLU A 400 1.42 14.93 21.11
CA GLU A 400 2.42 13.86 21.03
C GLU A 400 1.81 12.49 21.29
N ASN A 401 0.94 12.37 22.29
CA ASN A 401 0.26 11.12 22.63
C ASN A 401 -0.64 10.66 21.48
N PHE A 402 -1.38 11.58 20.86
CA PHE A 402 -2.15 11.32 19.65
C PHE A 402 -1.26 10.76 18.54
N LEU A 403 -0.20 11.46 18.14
CA LEU A 403 0.69 11.02 17.05
C LEU A 403 1.42 9.71 17.38
N LYS A 404 1.82 9.50 18.64
CA LYS A 404 2.39 8.22 19.11
C LYS A 404 1.40 7.06 19.01
N THR A 405 0.10 7.32 19.20
CA THR A 405 -0.96 6.32 19.09
C THR A 405 -1.23 5.97 17.64
N ILE A 406 -1.44 6.99 16.79
CA ILE A 406 -1.81 6.74 15.40
C ILE A 406 -0.61 6.34 14.53
N LYS A 407 0.64 6.56 14.96
CA LYS A 407 1.89 6.24 14.23
C LYS A 407 1.74 6.42 12.72
N PRO A 408 1.52 7.66 12.26
CA PRO A 408 1.12 7.89 10.88
C PRO A 408 2.24 7.43 9.95
N SER A 409 1.88 6.86 8.81
CA SER A 409 2.81 6.32 7.82
C SER A 409 3.55 7.42 7.02
N TRP A 410 3.97 8.49 7.71
CA TRP A 410 4.79 9.56 7.16
C TRP A 410 6.29 9.26 7.21
N ASP A 411 6.71 8.41 8.14
CA ASP A 411 7.99 7.73 7.98
C ASP A 411 7.74 6.85 6.77
N GLN A 412 8.57 7.00 5.73
CA GLN A 412 8.58 6.07 4.61
C GLN A 412 8.41 4.69 5.23
N LEU A 413 7.35 3.96 4.84
CA LEU A 413 7.16 2.55 5.20
C LEU A 413 8.56 1.97 5.19
N SER A 414 9.02 1.49 6.34
CA SER A 414 10.44 1.19 6.55
C SER A 414 10.77 -0.09 5.81
N LEU A 415 10.75 0.02 4.48
CA LEU A 415 11.10 -1.04 3.58
C LEU A 415 12.57 -1.32 3.83
N SER A 416 12.82 -2.52 4.27
CA SER A 416 14.16 -3.03 4.52
C SER A 416 14.24 -4.42 3.91
N VAL A 417 15.44 -4.77 3.47
CA VAL A 417 15.74 -6.14 3.05
C VAL A 417 16.67 -6.75 4.07
N GLU A 418 16.24 -7.86 4.65
CA GLU A 418 17.09 -8.74 5.43
C GLU A 418 17.65 -9.82 4.51
N ILE A 419 18.95 -10.10 4.61
CA ILE A 419 19.60 -11.18 3.86
C ILE A 419 19.77 -12.36 4.80
N ILE A 420 19.21 -13.51 4.42
CA ILE A 420 19.31 -14.77 5.15
C ILE A 420 20.19 -15.71 4.35
N GLU A 421 21.27 -16.20 4.98
CA GLU A 421 22.27 -17.05 4.34
C GLU A 421 22.20 -18.50 4.79
N ASN A 422 21.64 -18.77 5.99
CA ASN A 422 21.54 -20.14 6.49
C ASN A 422 20.42 -20.90 5.76
N PRO A 423 20.69 -22.01 5.07
CA PRO A 423 19.68 -22.76 4.32
C PRO A 423 18.48 -23.22 5.15
N ASN A 424 18.68 -23.56 6.44
CA ASN A 424 17.59 -23.95 7.33
C ASN A 424 16.67 -22.79 7.68
N ASP A 425 17.20 -21.57 7.74
CA ASP A 425 16.40 -20.37 7.95
C ASP A 425 15.68 -19.98 6.67
N ILE A 426 16.35 -20.05 5.51
CA ILE A 426 15.74 -19.83 4.19
C ILE A 426 14.50 -20.72 4.01
N LEU A 427 14.60 -22.00 4.38
CA LEU A 427 13.52 -22.99 4.30
C LEU A 427 12.20 -22.51 4.94
N LYS A 428 12.27 -21.73 6.02
CA LYS A 428 11.10 -21.19 6.74
C LYS A 428 10.33 -20.16 5.93
N TYR A 429 10.98 -19.51 4.96
CA TYR A 429 10.43 -18.41 4.18
C TYR A 429 10.01 -18.79 2.76
N LEU A 430 10.37 -19.99 2.30
CA LEU A 430 10.03 -20.47 0.96
C LEU A 430 8.52 -20.40 0.67
N GLN A 431 7.68 -20.66 1.69
CA GLN A 431 6.22 -20.59 1.59
C GLN A 431 5.69 -19.21 1.21
N LEU A 432 6.38 -18.12 1.55
CA LEU A 432 5.96 -16.75 1.20
C LEU A 432 5.98 -16.50 -0.30
N GLY A 433 6.58 -17.42 -1.06
CA GLY A 433 6.67 -17.30 -2.50
C GLY A 433 6.04 -18.36 -3.34
N ILE A 434 5.70 -19.48 -2.75
CA ILE A 434 5.12 -20.57 -3.50
C ILE A 434 3.69 -20.77 -3.03
N SER A 435 2.81 -21.07 -3.97
CA SER A 435 1.43 -21.47 -3.69
C SER A 435 1.33 -22.90 -3.13
N LEU A 436 2.48 -23.55 -2.87
CA LEU A 436 2.58 -24.96 -2.55
C LEU A 436 3.08 -25.16 -1.12
N PRO A 437 2.58 -26.17 -0.39
CA PRO A 437 3.16 -26.51 0.89
C PRO A 437 4.60 -27.01 0.73
N VAL A 438 5.56 -26.41 1.44
CA VAL A 438 6.92 -26.97 1.55
C VAL A 438 6.88 -28.19 2.48
N ARG A 439 6.75 -29.39 1.90
CA ARG A 439 6.66 -30.63 2.66
C ARG A 439 7.99 -30.97 3.36
N LYS A 440 7.90 -31.46 4.60
CA LYS A 440 9.08 -31.84 5.41
C LYS A 440 9.94 -32.90 4.75
N ASP A 441 9.33 -33.85 4.03
CA ASP A 441 10.06 -34.91 3.35
C ASP A 441 10.83 -34.43 2.11
N PHE A 442 10.62 -33.18 1.67
CA PHE A 442 11.42 -32.54 0.62
C PHE A 442 12.62 -31.76 1.17
N TYR A 443 12.71 -31.57 2.49
CA TYR A 443 13.71 -30.68 3.10
C TYR A 443 15.13 -31.11 2.75
N GLU A 444 15.44 -32.41 2.72
CA GLU A 444 16.78 -32.88 2.36
C GLU A 444 17.19 -32.44 0.94
N PHE A 445 16.28 -32.56 -0.03
CA PHE A 445 16.55 -32.19 -1.42
C PHE A 445 16.64 -30.67 -1.59
N ILE A 446 15.76 -29.93 -0.90
CA ILE A 446 15.76 -28.47 -0.91
C ILE A 446 17.05 -27.93 -0.29
N LEU A 447 17.41 -28.43 0.90
CA LEU A 447 18.61 -28.00 1.61
C LEU A 447 19.87 -28.35 0.82
N HIS A 448 19.91 -29.50 0.13
CA HIS A 448 21.01 -29.82 -0.76
C HIS A 448 21.19 -28.74 -1.84
N ASP A 449 20.13 -28.42 -2.60
CA ASP A 449 20.19 -27.41 -3.66
C ASP A 449 20.54 -26.01 -3.13
N LEU A 450 19.96 -25.61 -1.98
CA LEU A 450 20.29 -24.34 -1.34
C LEU A 450 21.78 -24.26 -0.97
N ASN A 451 22.37 -25.36 -0.49
CA ASN A 451 23.80 -25.42 -0.17
C ASN A 451 24.66 -25.37 -1.43
N VAL A 452 24.33 -26.18 -2.43
CA VAL A 452 25.08 -26.26 -3.71
C VAL A 452 25.19 -24.90 -4.38
N TYR A 453 24.09 -24.13 -4.39
CA TYR A 453 24.04 -22.82 -5.04
C TYR A 453 24.36 -21.64 -4.13
N ARG A 454 24.85 -21.91 -2.91
CA ARG A 454 25.14 -20.87 -1.89
C ARG A 454 23.98 -19.87 -1.79
N ALA A 455 22.76 -20.42 -1.77
CA ALA A 455 21.55 -19.65 -1.91
C ALA A 455 21.41 -18.64 -0.78
N LYS A 456 20.92 -17.45 -1.11
CA LYS A 456 20.55 -16.43 -0.13
C LYS A 456 19.12 -15.99 -0.36
N SER A 457 18.44 -15.66 0.73
CA SER A 457 17.09 -15.12 0.70
C SER A 457 17.12 -13.63 1.01
N LEU A 458 16.56 -12.81 0.11
CA LEU A 458 16.30 -11.40 0.33
C LEU A 458 14.85 -11.24 0.81
N ILE A 459 14.66 -11.01 2.11
CA ILE A 459 13.36 -10.86 2.76
C ILE A 459 12.99 -9.38 2.84
N LEU A 460 11.94 -8.99 2.12
CA LEU A 460 11.37 -7.65 2.19
C LEU A 460 10.50 -7.51 3.44
N LYS A 461 10.84 -6.53 4.28
CA LYS A 461 10.09 -6.18 5.49
C LYS A 461 9.49 -4.79 5.37
N GLU A 462 8.25 -4.64 5.83
CA GLU A 462 7.57 -3.37 6.08
C GLU A 462 7.21 -3.30 7.56
N ASP A 463 7.88 -2.40 8.29
CA ASP A 463 7.70 -2.23 9.74
C ASP A 463 7.87 -3.57 10.50
N ASN A 464 8.92 -4.32 10.14
CA ASN A 464 9.24 -5.68 10.58
C ASN A 464 8.30 -6.82 10.12
N ASN A 465 7.21 -6.52 9.42
CA ASN A 465 6.35 -7.55 8.82
C ASN A 465 6.94 -7.99 7.50
N ILE A 466 7.00 -9.31 7.28
CA ILE A 466 7.50 -9.85 6.02
C ILE A 466 6.40 -9.69 4.96
N ILE A 467 6.73 -8.95 3.90
CA ILE A 467 5.81 -8.61 2.82
C ILE A 467 6.33 -9.03 1.44
N GLY A 468 7.54 -9.57 1.35
CA GLY A 468 8.08 -10.09 0.09
C GLY A 468 9.35 -10.88 0.29
N HIS A 469 9.73 -11.62 -0.74
CA HIS A 469 10.84 -12.56 -0.70
C HIS A 469 11.39 -12.79 -2.11
N THR A 470 12.71 -12.88 -2.26
CA THR A 470 13.34 -13.48 -3.44
C THR A 470 14.56 -14.31 -3.07
N LEU A 471 14.76 -15.42 -3.78
CA LEU A 471 15.96 -16.26 -3.66
C LEU A 471 16.98 -15.86 -4.70
N VAL A 472 18.24 -15.80 -4.30
CA VAL A 472 19.37 -15.59 -5.21
C VAL A 472 20.38 -16.73 -5.09
N TYR A 473 21.02 -17.05 -6.20
CA TYR A 473 21.93 -18.19 -6.36
C TYR A 473 23.26 -17.76 -6.97
N ASP A 474 24.34 -18.31 -6.44
CA ASP A 474 25.71 -18.06 -6.87
C ASP A 474 26.38 -19.39 -7.26
N ASP A 475 26.58 -19.59 -8.56
CA ASP A 475 27.27 -20.75 -9.12
C ASP A 475 28.79 -20.53 -9.27
N GLY A 476 29.31 -19.38 -8.85
CA GLY A 476 30.72 -19.01 -8.93
C GLY A 476 31.09 -18.29 -10.24
N GLY A 477 30.11 -18.06 -11.11
CA GLY A 477 30.30 -17.33 -12.37
C GLY A 477 30.03 -15.82 -12.26
N GLU A 478 29.87 -15.19 -13.42
CA GLU A 478 29.60 -13.74 -13.53
C GLU A 478 28.09 -13.40 -13.52
N VAL A 479 27.24 -14.41 -13.37
CA VAL A 479 25.77 -14.29 -13.42
C VAL A 479 25.20 -14.49 -12.03
N LEU A 480 24.52 -13.48 -11.50
CA LEU A 480 23.62 -13.66 -10.37
C LEU A 480 22.33 -14.25 -10.89
N PHE A 481 22.00 -15.46 -10.44
CA PHE A 481 20.69 -16.01 -10.72
C PHE A 481 19.73 -15.63 -9.60
N PHE A 482 18.47 -15.40 -9.94
CA PHE A 482 17.39 -15.33 -8.95
C PHE A 482 16.34 -16.39 -9.26
N GLY A 483 15.77 -16.97 -8.21
CA GLY A 483 14.70 -17.94 -8.28
C GLY A 483 13.36 -17.27 -8.09
N PHE A 484 12.59 -17.78 -7.14
CA PHE A 484 11.34 -17.15 -6.72
C PHE A 484 11.53 -15.65 -6.45
N PHE A 485 10.57 -14.83 -6.87
CA PHE A 485 10.48 -13.40 -6.57
C PHE A 485 9.03 -13.04 -6.37
N GLY A 486 8.63 -12.57 -5.18
CA GLY A 486 7.25 -12.15 -5.00
C GLY A 486 7.01 -11.35 -3.74
N VAL A 487 5.85 -10.71 -3.75
CA VAL A 487 5.45 -9.64 -2.84
C VAL A 487 3.98 -9.81 -2.53
N ASN A 488 3.61 -9.72 -1.26
CA ASN A 488 2.24 -9.80 -0.80
C ASN A 488 1.39 -8.74 -1.49
N ALA A 489 0.21 -9.14 -1.99
CA ALA A 489 -0.70 -8.29 -2.75
C ALA A 489 -0.13 -7.64 -4.03
N HIS A 490 1.08 -8.00 -4.45
CA HIS A 490 1.73 -7.50 -5.67
C HIS A 490 1.80 -5.95 -5.75
N GLU A 491 2.01 -5.26 -4.62
CA GLU A 491 2.10 -3.79 -4.61
C GLU A 491 3.31 -3.28 -5.42
N ASN A 492 3.09 -2.39 -6.39
CA ASN A 492 4.14 -1.87 -7.30
C ASN A 492 5.34 -1.28 -6.57
N THR A 493 5.08 -0.54 -5.49
CA THR A 493 6.10 0.11 -4.66
C THR A 493 7.03 -0.91 -4.01
N HIS A 494 6.48 -2.01 -3.50
CA HIS A 494 7.21 -3.10 -2.87
C HIS A 494 7.97 -3.95 -3.89
N ILE A 495 7.35 -4.28 -5.02
CA ILE A 495 8.03 -4.99 -6.14
C ILE A 495 9.24 -4.18 -6.61
N GLY A 496 9.03 -2.89 -6.90
CA GLY A 496 10.11 -2.00 -7.34
C GLY A 496 11.20 -1.83 -6.26
N PHE A 497 10.84 -1.82 -4.98
CA PHE A 497 11.83 -1.76 -3.90
C PHE A 497 12.68 -3.02 -3.84
N LEU A 498 12.07 -4.20 -3.76
CA LEU A 498 12.79 -5.48 -3.70
C LEU A 498 13.67 -5.69 -4.95
N LEU A 499 13.19 -5.27 -6.13
CA LEU A 499 13.95 -5.34 -7.37
C LEU A 499 15.20 -4.45 -7.33
N ARG A 500 15.09 -3.22 -6.81
CA ARG A 500 16.26 -2.34 -6.63
C ARG A 500 17.26 -2.94 -5.64
N GLU A 501 16.80 -3.59 -4.58
CA GLU A 501 17.69 -4.27 -3.63
C GLU A 501 18.36 -5.50 -4.24
N LEU A 502 17.67 -6.26 -5.11
CA LEU A 502 18.28 -7.33 -5.91
C LEU A 502 19.39 -6.78 -6.83
N ILE A 503 19.14 -5.66 -7.51
CA ILE A 503 20.15 -5.01 -8.38
C ILE A 503 21.35 -4.54 -7.55
N LYS A 504 21.12 -3.88 -6.42
CA LYS A 504 22.19 -3.45 -5.49
C LYS A 504 22.98 -4.63 -4.96
N PHE A 505 22.32 -5.73 -4.62
CA PHE A 505 22.96 -6.97 -4.20
C PHE A 505 23.92 -7.47 -5.29
N ALA A 506 23.46 -7.48 -6.55
CA ALA A 506 24.28 -7.90 -7.69
C ALA A 506 25.52 -6.99 -7.86
N GLN A 507 25.33 -5.68 -7.81
CA GLN A 507 26.40 -4.68 -7.93
C GLN A 507 27.44 -4.83 -6.81
N LYS A 508 26.98 -4.97 -5.56
CA LYS A 508 27.85 -5.12 -4.39
C LYS A 508 28.77 -6.34 -4.50
N HIS A 509 28.27 -7.43 -5.10
CA HIS A 509 29.01 -8.67 -5.27
C HIS A 509 29.66 -8.80 -6.66
N GLN A 510 29.70 -7.71 -7.44
CA GLN A 510 30.41 -7.63 -8.72
C GLN A 510 29.93 -8.61 -9.80
N TYR A 511 28.67 -9.05 -9.75
CA TYR A 511 28.08 -9.79 -10.85
C TYR A 511 27.92 -8.88 -12.07
N LYS A 512 28.07 -9.44 -13.28
CA LYS A 512 27.89 -8.68 -14.54
C LYS A 512 26.47 -8.79 -15.09
N ILE A 513 25.75 -9.85 -14.72
CA ILE A 513 24.43 -10.18 -15.24
C ILE A 513 23.52 -10.62 -14.09
N ILE A 514 22.25 -10.25 -14.15
CA ILE A 514 21.17 -10.80 -13.32
C ILE A 514 20.24 -11.59 -14.25
N ARG A 515 19.93 -12.85 -13.92
CA ARG A 515 19.06 -13.71 -14.74
C ARG A 515 18.07 -14.49 -13.89
N GLY A 516 16.80 -14.50 -14.28
CA GLY A 516 15.77 -15.27 -13.59
C GLY A 516 14.34 -14.90 -14.00
N PRO A 517 13.33 -15.49 -13.35
CA PRO A 517 13.47 -16.50 -12.30
C PRO A 517 13.95 -17.85 -12.87
N ILE A 518 14.80 -18.58 -12.15
CA ILE A 518 15.24 -19.95 -12.48
C ILE A 518 14.89 -20.97 -11.38
N ASN A 519 15.17 -22.23 -11.68
CA ASN A 519 14.65 -23.42 -11.02
C ASN A 519 15.28 -24.00 -9.76
N PRO A 520 16.39 -23.51 -9.19
CA PRO A 520 16.81 -24.01 -7.89
C PRO A 520 15.85 -23.53 -6.81
N PRO A 521 15.62 -24.32 -5.75
CA PRO A 521 15.79 -25.77 -5.73
C PRO A 521 14.79 -26.49 -6.67
N THR A 522 15.27 -27.50 -7.39
CA THR A 522 14.62 -28.13 -8.57
C THR A 522 13.25 -28.75 -8.28
N PHE A 523 13.02 -29.11 -7.01
CA PHE A 523 11.84 -29.81 -6.52
C PHE A 523 10.80 -28.86 -5.92
N ILE A 524 11.17 -27.59 -5.71
CA ILE A 524 10.21 -26.54 -5.45
C ILE A 524 9.84 -26.00 -6.82
N TYR A 525 8.97 -26.76 -7.47
CA TYR A 525 8.56 -26.43 -8.81
C TYR A 525 8.10 -24.97 -8.85
N GLY A 526 8.83 -24.14 -9.58
CA GLY A 526 8.48 -22.75 -9.73
C GLY A 526 9.13 -22.12 -10.95
N TRP A 527 8.34 -21.57 -11.87
CA TRP A 527 8.84 -21.02 -13.12
C TRP A 527 8.17 -19.69 -13.47
N GLY A 528 8.99 -18.68 -13.78
CA GLY A 528 8.64 -17.55 -14.64
C GLY A 528 7.72 -16.46 -14.09
N PHE A 529 7.77 -15.31 -14.78
CA PHE A 529 6.66 -14.36 -14.78
C PHE A 529 5.64 -14.78 -15.84
N MET A 530 4.35 -14.81 -15.49
CA MET A 530 3.30 -15.25 -16.41
C MET A 530 2.98 -14.16 -17.43
N LYS A 531 3.00 -14.52 -18.72
CA LYS A 531 2.43 -13.67 -19.76
C LYS A 531 0.91 -13.55 -19.56
N GLU A 532 0.37 -12.38 -19.89
CA GLU A 532 -1.07 -12.14 -20.05
C GLU A 532 -1.72 -13.29 -20.84
N ASP A 533 -2.94 -13.67 -20.45
CA ASP A 533 -3.74 -14.80 -20.98
C ASP A 533 -3.33 -16.24 -20.57
N SER A 534 -2.40 -16.41 -19.64
CA SER A 534 -2.04 -17.76 -19.14
C SER A 534 -3.03 -18.30 -18.09
N LEU A 535 -3.33 -19.60 -18.11
CA LEU A 535 -4.26 -20.26 -17.16
C LEU A 535 -3.68 -20.34 -15.73
N LYS A 536 -4.54 -20.13 -14.70
CA LYS A 536 -4.14 -20.11 -13.28
C LYS A 536 -4.21 -21.48 -12.56
N ASP A 537 -5.06 -22.40 -13.01
CA ASP A 537 -5.54 -23.53 -12.16
C ASP A 537 -5.06 -24.94 -12.54
N LEU A 538 -3.89 -25.12 -13.17
CA LEU A 538 -3.46 -26.46 -13.60
C LEU A 538 -2.02 -26.75 -13.17
N CYS A 539 -1.70 -28.02 -12.89
CA CYS A 539 -0.43 -28.55 -12.35
C CYS A 539 0.16 -27.73 -11.17
N ILE A 540 0.06 -28.28 -9.96
CA ILE A 540 0.23 -27.64 -8.63
C ILE A 540 1.70 -27.33 -8.35
N SER A 541 2.38 -26.56 -9.20
CA SER A 541 3.84 -26.59 -9.24
C SER A 541 4.49 -25.32 -9.84
N LYS A 542 3.80 -24.16 -9.98
CA LYS A 542 4.43 -22.94 -10.53
C LYS A 542 3.87 -21.62 -9.94
N PRO A 543 4.71 -20.64 -9.52
CA PRO A 543 4.29 -19.34 -9.02
C PRO A 543 3.61 -18.52 -10.11
N VAL A 544 2.56 -17.82 -9.70
CA VAL A 544 1.64 -17.06 -10.55
C VAL A 544 1.94 -15.59 -10.34
N ASN A 545 3.11 -15.12 -10.75
CA ASN A 545 3.37 -13.69 -10.70
C ASN A 545 2.59 -13.00 -11.83
N PRO A 546 1.70 -12.04 -11.52
CA PRO A 546 0.91 -11.33 -12.53
C PRO A 546 1.79 -10.53 -13.51
N PRO A 547 1.26 -10.15 -14.68
CA PRO A 547 1.99 -9.39 -15.70
C PRO A 547 2.68 -8.12 -15.20
N ILE A 548 2.19 -7.50 -14.12
CA ILE A 548 2.74 -6.28 -13.51
C ILE A 548 4.23 -6.38 -13.14
N TYR A 549 4.72 -7.58 -12.82
CA TYR A 549 6.15 -7.79 -12.56
C TYR A 549 6.98 -7.53 -13.81
N GLN A 550 6.46 -7.89 -15.00
CA GLN A 550 7.19 -7.71 -16.25
C GLN A 550 7.37 -6.23 -16.58
N GLU A 551 6.31 -5.44 -16.40
CA GLU A 551 6.32 -3.99 -16.60
C GLU A 551 7.37 -3.35 -15.69
N ILE A 552 7.32 -3.66 -14.39
CA ILE A 552 8.26 -3.10 -13.40
C ILE A 552 9.70 -3.57 -13.69
N PHE A 553 9.91 -4.83 -14.06
CA PHE A 553 11.25 -5.32 -14.43
C PHE A 553 11.79 -4.63 -15.69
N ALA A 554 10.95 -4.43 -16.71
CA ALA A 554 11.32 -3.73 -17.93
C ALA A 554 11.67 -2.26 -17.67
N GLU A 555 10.92 -1.56 -16.81
CA GLU A 555 11.25 -0.20 -16.34
C GLU A 555 12.62 -0.14 -15.65
N HIS A 556 13.04 -1.25 -15.05
CA HIS A 556 14.35 -1.43 -14.44
C HIS A 556 15.31 -2.17 -15.38
N GLY A 557 15.20 -2.01 -16.69
CA GLY A 557 16.21 -2.42 -17.67
C GLY A 557 16.40 -3.93 -17.84
N PHE A 558 15.47 -4.76 -17.35
CA PHE A 558 15.44 -6.17 -17.71
C PHE A 558 14.82 -6.35 -19.10
N TYR A 559 15.29 -7.35 -19.83
CA TYR A 559 14.73 -7.76 -21.11
C TYR A 559 14.38 -9.24 -21.08
N ILE A 560 13.45 -9.66 -21.96
CA ILE A 560 13.05 -11.07 -22.08
C ILE A 560 14.19 -11.84 -22.74
N LYS A 561 14.81 -12.75 -21.98
CA LYS A 561 15.88 -13.63 -22.46
C LYS A 561 15.34 -14.86 -23.18
N SER A 562 14.26 -15.45 -22.68
CA SER A 562 13.67 -16.68 -23.22
C SER A 562 12.19 -16.79 -22.82
N LYS A 563 11.40 -17.52 -23.61
CA LYS A 563 9.97 -17.77 -23.40
C LYS A 563 9.72 -19.27 -23.31
N GLN A 564 9.39 -19.76 -22.13
CA GLN A 564 9.14 -21.18 -21.90
C GLN A 564 7.64 -21.47 -21.93
N GLY A 565 7.20 -22.22 -22.92
CA GLY A 565 5.84 -22.73 -23.03
C GLY A 565 5.68 -23.98 -22.17
N THR A 566 4.53 -24.17 -21.54
CA THR A 566 4.22 -25.44 -20.87
C THR A 566 3.04 -26.12 -21.52
N TRP A 567 3.24 -27.40 -21.81
CA TRP A 567 2.24 -28.31 -22.37
C TRP A 567 1.81 -29.30 -21.29
N GLU A 568 0.52 -29.35 -20.97
CA GLU A 568 0.00 -30.15 -19.87
C GLU A 568 -1.31 -30.82 -20.25
N GLY A 569 -1.59 -31.97 -19.65
CA GLY A 569 -2.78 -32.74 -19.95
C GLY A 569 -2.66 -34.20 -19.56
N GLU A 570 -3.73 -34.93 -19.83
CA GLU A 570 -3.70 -36.39 -19.82
C GLU A 570 -2.77 -36.88 -20.93
N ILE A 571 -1.89 -37.82 -20.61
CA ILE A 571 -1.02 -38.44 -21.61
C ILE A 571 -1.84 -39.43 -22.43
N SER A 572 -1.50 -39.56 -23.70
CA SER A 572 -2.00 -40.62 -24.60
C SER A 572 -0.88 -41.61 -24.89
N LYS A 573 -1.22 -42.90 -25.10
CA LYS A 573 -0.26 -43.87 -25.63
C LYS A 573 0.07 -43.53 -27.09
N ILE A 574 1.35 -43.59 -27.44
CA ILE A 574 1.83 -43.49 -28.82
C ILE A 574 1.59 -44.84 -29.49
N SER A 575 0.95 -44.87 -30.65
CA SER A 575 0.65 -46.14 -31.32
C SER A 575 1.87 -46.71 -32.03
N ASP A 576 1.90 -48.04 -32.20
CA ASP A 576 2.98 -48.69 -32.96
C ASP A 576 2.94 -48.27 -34.44
N GLU A 577 1.76 -47.91 -34.97
CA GLU A 577 1.60 -47.37 -36.34
C GLU A 577 2.37 -46.07 -36.56
N GLU A 578 2.40 -45.18 -35.57
CA GLU A 578 3.16 -43.93 -35.64
C GLU A 578 4.67 -44.17 -35.69
N LEU A 579 5.14 -45.30 -35.18
CA LEU A 579 6.55 -45.70 -35.18
C LEU A 579 6.97 -46.44 -36.46
N LYS A 580 6.05 -47.14 -37.15
CA LYS A 580 6.35 -47.94 -38.36
C LYS A 580 6.95 -47.14 -39.52
N ILE A 581 6.82 -45.81 -39.52
CA ILE A 581 7.39 -44.94 -40.57
C ILE A 581 8.88 -44.65 -40.39
N TYR A 582 9.48 -45.09 -39.28
CA TYR A 582 10.89 -44.86 -38.95
C TYR A 582 11.66 -46.18 -38.87
N ASP A 583 12.95 -46.14 -39.18
CA ASP A 583 13.87 -47.26 -39.01
C ASP A 583 14.66 -47.11 -37.70
N PHE A 584 14.54 -48.11 -36.83
CA PHE A 584 15.20 -48.17 -35.53
C PHE A 584 16.25 -49.29 -35.42
N GLU A 585 16.54 -50.05 -36.49
CA GLU A 585 17.41 -51.23 -36.42
C GLU A 585 18.79 -50.91 -35.84
N GLY A 586 19.34 -49.72 -36.13
CA GLY A 586 20.62 -49.24 -35.61
C GLY A 586 20.64 -48.74 -34.16
N TYR A 587 19.49 -48.77 -33.46
CA TYR A 587 19.32 -48.17 -32.14
C TYR A 587 18.78 -49.17 -31.13
N GLU A 588 19.11 -48.95 -29.86
CA GLU A 588 18.54 -49.71 -28.75
C GLU A 588 18.21 -48.80 -27.56
N ILE A 589 17.11 -49.10 -26.88
CA ILE A 589 16.73 -48.42 -25.65
C ILE A 589 17.52 -49.03 -24.51
N HIS A 590 18.29 -48.20 -23.83
CA HIS A 590 19.01 -48.56 -22.62
C HIS A 590 18.23 -48.06 -21.40
N SER A 591 17.69 -49.02 -20.65
CA SER A 591 17.06 -48.77 -19.36
C SER A 591 18.04 -49.14 -18.24
N PRO A 592 18.37 -48.24 -17.31
CA PRO A 592 19.10 -48.60 -16.10
C PRO A 592 18.34 -49.70 -15.36
N LYS A 593 19.03 -50.75 -14.90
CA LYS A 593 18.38 -51.89 -14.24
C LYS A 593 18.19 -51.65 -12.75
N ASP A 594 19.12 -50.93 -12.14
CA ASP A 594 19.11 -50.54 -10.74
C ASP A 594 19.66 -49.10 -10.59
N TRP A 595 19.30 -48.43 -9.51
CA TRP A 595 19.80 -47.13 -9.10
C TRP A 595 21.33 -47.07 -8.99
N VAL A 596 21.99 -48.22 -8.75
CA VAL A 596 23.46 -48.34 -8.75
C VAL A 596 24.07 -48.05 -10.14
N ASP A 597 23.30 -48.14 -11.21
CA ASP A 597 23.77 -47.82 -12.57
C ASP A 597 23.71 -46.32 -12.87
N ILE A 598 22.86 -45.55 -12.18
CA ILE A 598 22.64 -44.12 -12.48
C ILE A 598 23.92 -43.27 -12.33
N PRO A 599 24.75 -43.41 -11.29
CA PRO A 599 26.01 -42.65 -11.19
C PRO A 599 26.96 -42.90 -12.37
N LYS A 600 26.95 -44.11 -12.96
CA LYS A 600 27.77 -44.46 -14.14
C LYS A 600 27.32 -43.71 -15.40
N LEU A 601 26.08 -43.23 -15.41
CA LEU A 601 25.48 -42.49 -16.53
C LEU A 601 25.62 -40.98 -16.38
N LYS A 602 26.20 -40.48 -15.28
CA LYS A 602 26.37 -39.05 -15.00
C LYS A 602 27.02 -38.30 -16.14
N LEU A 603 28.23 -38.70 -16.52
CA LEU A 603 28.99 -38.01 -17.57
C LEU A 603 28.26 -38.09 -18.93
N PRO A 604 27.81 -39.26 -19.43
CA PRO A 604 27.05 -39.32 -20.69
C PRO A 604 25.80 -38.43 -20.73
N LEU A 605 25.00 -38.41 -19.66
CA LEU A 605 23.78 -37.60 -19.60
C LEU A 605 24.08 -36.10 -19.62
N LEU A 606 25.04 -35.65 -18.81
CA LEU A 606 25.46 -34.25 -18.76
C LEU A 606 26.03 -33.80 -20.11
N MET A 607 26.85 -34.64 -20.75
CA MET A 607 27.42 -34.34 -22.07
C MET A 607 26.37 -34.28 -23.17
N LEU A 608 25.38 -35.18 -23.15
CA LEU A 608 24.26 -35.14 -24.08
C LEU A 608 23.51 -33.82 -23.95
N SER A 609 23.07 -33.46 -22.74
CA SER A 609 22.32 -32.22 -22.50
C SER A 609 23.12 -30.97 -22.87
N ALA A 610 24.38 -30.86 -22.42
CA ALA A 610 25.21 -29.68 -22.66
C ALA A 610 25.48 -29.41 -24.16
N ARG A 611 25.69 -30.46 -24.96
CA ARG A 611 26.00 -30.35 -26.40
C ARG A 611 24.78 -30.12 -27.27
N ASN A 612 23.64 -30.68 -26.87
CA ASN A 612 22.50 -30.87 -27.77
C ASN A 612 21.26 -30.06 -27.40
N LEU A 613 21.09 -29.60 -26.15
CA LEU A 613 20.03 -28.65 -25.81
C LEU A 613 20.32 -27.27 -26.40
N ALA A 614 19.27 -26.56 -26.82
CA ALA A 614 19.37 -25.15 -27.18
C ALA A 614 19.87 -24.33 -25.98
N LYS A 615 20.63 -23.26 -26.23
CA LYS A 615 21.18 -22.42 -25.15
C LYS A 615 20.06 -21.82 -24.28
N GLU A 616 18.93 -21.52 -24.90
CA GLU A 616 17.72 -20.99 -24.28
C GLU A 616 17.02 -22.01 -23.36
N SER A 617 17.27 -23.31 -23.57
CA SER A 617 16.77 -24.39 -22.72
C SER A 617 17.72 -24.76 -21.58
N GLN A 618 18.95 -24.23 -21.56
CA GLN A 618 19.94 -24.46 -20.52
C GLN A 618 19.79 -23.40 -19.41
N LEU A 619 18.73 -23.53 -18.60
CA LEU A 619 18.37 -22.55 -17.56
C LEU A 619 18.97 -22.85 -16.19
N THR A 620 19.26 -24.12 -15.90
CA THR A 620 19.84 -24.56 -14.62
C THR A 620 21.35 -24.31 -14.64
N PRO A 621 21.90 -23.49 -13.74
CA PRO A 621 23.34 -23.30 -13.63
C PRO A 621 24.00 -24.57 -13.10
N SER A 622 25.17 -24.94 -13.63
CA SER A 622 25.99 -26.06 -13.15
C SER A 622 25.19 -27.35 -12.81
N PRO A 623 24.40 -27.91 -13.76
CA PRO A 623 23.52 -29.05 -13.51
C PRO A 623 24.23 -30.31 -13.00
N GLU A 624 25.54 -30.42 -13.21
CA GLU A 624 26.40 -31.49 -12.70
C GLU A 624 26.40 -31.61 -11.17
N ASN A 625 26.18 -30.48 -10.48
CA ASN A 625 26.13 -30.43 -9.02
C ASN A 625 24.79 -30.92 -8.48
N LEU A 626 23.74 -30.93 -9.30
CA LEU A 626 22.40 -31.39 -8.92
C LEU A 626 22.13 -32.85 -9.24
N PHE A 627 23.00 -33.48 -10.04
CA PHE A 627 22.77 -34.80 -10.60
C PHE A 627 22.35 -35.83 -9.53
N GLU A 628 23.14 -35.97 -8.46
CA GLU A 628 22.85 -36.96 -7.42
C GLU A 628 21.56 -36.67 -6.66
N ASN A 629 21.29 -35.40 -6.38
CA ASN A 629 20.09 -34.98 -5.67
C ASN A 629 18.83 -35.19 -6.50
N PHE A 630 18.90 -34.89 -7.80
CA PHE A 630 17.85 -35.15 -8.79
C PHE A 630 17.47 -36.62 -8.81
N PHE A 631 18.44 -37.51 -9.01
CA PHE A 631 18.14 -38.94 -9.10
C PHE A 631 17.79 -39.57 -7.75
N SER A 632 18.29 -39.02 -6.64
CA SER A 632 17.82 -39.40 -5.30
C SER A 632 16.34 -39.05 -5.09
N PHE A 633 15.89 -37.92 -5.63
CA PHE A 633 14.48 -37.55 -5.60
C PHE A 633 13.62 -38.48 -6.47
N VAL A 634 14.05 -38.76 -7.71
CA VAL A 634 13.35 -39.73 -8.59
C VAL A 634 13.33 -41.11 -7.94
N LYS A 635 14.41 -41.53 -7.27
CA LYS A 635 14.46 -42.80 -6.53
C LYS A 635 13.44 -42.87 -5.40
N LYS A 636 13.21 -41.76 -4.71
CA LYS A 636 12.31 -41.71 -3.55
C LYS A 636 10.84 -41.63 -3.95
N TYR A 637 10.51 -40.91 -5.02
CA TYR A 637 9.13 -40.57 -5.38
C TYR A 637 8.67 -41.11 -6.74
N GLY A 638 9.57 -41.65 -7.55
CA GLY A 638 9.29 -42.11 -8.91
C GLY A 638 9.84 -43.51 -9.15
N GLY A 639 10.08 -43.82 -10.42
CA GLY A 639 10.63 -45.11 -10.84
C GLY A 639 11.81 -44.94 -11.78
N ILE A 640 12.64 -45.98 -11.85
CA ILE A 640 13.85 -45.98 -12.69
C ILE A 640 13.55 -45.83 -14.19
N TYR A 641 12.34 -46.22 -14.62
CA TYR A 641 11.86 -46.05 -15.99
C TYR A 641 11.72 -44.58 -16.42
N MET A 642 11.70 -43.63 -15.46
CA MET A 642 11.71 -42.19 -15.73
C MET A 642 13.04 -41.72 -16.34
N VAL A 643 14.01 -42.62 -16.46
CA VAL A 643 15.31 -42.41 -17.09
C VAL A 643 15.47 -43.41 -18.23
N LYS A 644 15.36 -42.93 -19.47
CA LYS A 644 15.66 -43.76 -20.66
C LYS A 644 16.77 -43.12 -21.46
N LEU A 645 17.71 -43.96 -21.90
CA LEU A 645 18.77 -43.57 -22.81
C LEU A 645 18.60 -44.34 -24.12
N LEU A 646 19.12 -43.76 -25.19
CA LEU A 646 19.16 -44.38 -26.50
C LEU A 646 20.62 -44.59 -26.89
N ARG A 647 21.00 -45.82 -27.21
CA ARG A 647 22.34 -46.18 -27.66
C ARG A 647 22.33 -46.46 -29.16
N HIS A 648 23.32 -45.94 -29.86
CA HIS A 648 23.56 -46.29 -31.26
C HIS A 648 24.44 -47.54 -31.34
N LYS A 649 23.87 -48.65 -31.83
CA LYS A 649 24.47 -50.00 -31.74
C LYS A 649 25.87 -50.07 -32.33
N GLN A 650 26.09 -49.45 -33.48
CA GLN A 650 27.38 -49.49 -34.18
C GLN A 650 28.49 -48.78 -33.40
N SER A 651 28.18 -47.64 -32.79
CA SER A 651 29.18 -46.82 -32.07
C SER A 651 29.29 -47.15 -30.58
N GLY A 652 28.29 -47.81 -30.00
CA GLY A 652 28.15 -48.02 -28.56
C GLY A 652 27.83 -46.76 -27.75
N GLN A 653 27.79 -45.58 -28.37
CA GLN A 653 27.56 -44.29 -27.70
C GLN A 653 26.09 -44.05 -27.39
N PHE A 654 25.82 -43.35 -26.29
CA PHE A 654 24.50 -42.79 -26.02
C PHE A 654 24.27 -41.57 -26.90
N VAL A 655 23.19 -41.60 -27.67
CA VAL A 655 22.83 -40.57 -28.67
C VAL A 655 21.50 -39.90 -28.35
N GLY A 656 20.86 -40.28 -27.25
CA GLY A 656 19.66 -39.61 -26.77
C GLY A 656 19.29 -40.00 -25.35
N CYS A 657 18.48 -39.16 -24.71
CA CYS A 657 17.89 -39.45 -23.40
C CYS A 657 16.53 -38.77 -23.22
N PHE A 658 15.67 -39.40 -22.43
CA PHE A 658 14.47 -38.80 -21.86
C PHE A 658 14.52 -38.97 -20.35
N ILE A 659 14.39 -37.85 -19.64
CA ILE A 659 14.40 -37.78 -18.18
C ILE A 659 13.10 -37.09 -17.75
N SER A 660 12.32 -37.77 -16.92
CA SER A 660 11.15 -37.21 -16.24
C SER A 660 11.34 -37.19 -14.72
N LEU A 661 10.58 -36.30 -14.08
CA LEU A 661 10.51 -36.16 -12.63
C LEU A 661 9.11 -36.58 -12.16
N PRO A 662 8.96 -37.34 -11.06
CA PRO A 662 7.64 -37.56 -10.48
C PRO A 662 7.05 -36.21 -10.05
N ASP A 663 5.72 -36.08 -10.06
CA ASP A 663 5.01 -34.98 -9.41
C ASP A 663 4.35 -35.49 -8.13
N PRO A 664 5.06 -35.40 -6.98
CA PRO A 664 4.60 -35.97 -5.72
C PRO A 664 3.44 -35.20 -5.08
N LEU A 665 2.96 -34.11 -5.71
CA LEU A 665 1.85 -33.29 -5.21
C LEU A 665 0.50 -33.71 -5.79
N LYS A 666 0.49 -34.59 -6.81
CA LYS A 666 -0.73 -35.08 -7.42
C LYS A 666 -0.81 -36.59 -7.29
N THR A 667 -1.81 -37.05 -6.53
CA THR A 667 -2.10 -38.47 -6.37
C THR A 667 -3.45 -38.81 -6.99
N ASN A 668 -3.60 -40.05 -7.44
CA ASN A 668 -4.91 -40.63 -7.75
C ASN A 668 -5.71 -40.89 -6.45
N GLN A 669 -6.92 -41.43 -6.60
CA GLN A 669 -7.80 -41.77 -5.48
C GLN A 669 -7.21 -42.83 -4.52
N MET A 670 -6.21 -43.59 -4.98
CA MET A 670 -5.51 -44.60 -4.19
C MET A 670 -4.26 -44.06 -3.50
N GLY A 671 -3.98 -42.76 -3.60
CA GLY A 671 -2.79 -42.13 -3.02
C GLY A 671 -1.50 -42.40 -3.79
N LYS A 672 -1.55 -43.02 -4.98
CA LYS A 672 -0.37 -43.19 -5.86
C LYS A 672 -0.17 -41.93 -6.70
N PHE A 673 1.08 -41.56 -6.95
CA PHE A 673 1.38 -40.43 -7.83
C PHE A 673 0.87 -40.71 -9.25
N ASN A 674 0.16 -39.75 -9.85
CA ASN A 674 -0.47 -39.95 -11.15
C ASN A 674 0.01 -38.95 -12.21
N SER A 675 1.08 -38.19 -11.94
CA SER A 675 1.71 -37.29 -12.88
C SER A 675 3.23 -37.30 -12.84
N PHE A 676 3.83 -36.85 -13.94
CA PHE A 676 5.25 -36.53 -14.03
C PHE A 676 5.49 -35.20 -14.76
N VAL A 677 6.67 -34.62 -14.58
CA VAL A 677 7.18 -33.48 -15.33
C VAL A 677 8.28 -33.94 -16.28
N GLY A 678 8.15 -33.65 -17.58
CA GLY A 678 9.24 -33.86 -18.53
C GLY A 678 10.38 -32.89 -18.24
N TYR A 679 11.53 -33.40 -17.80
CA TYR A 679 12.67 -32.57 -17.38
C TYR A 679 13.66 -32.33 -18.53
N SER A 680 14.01 -33.39 -19.26
CA SER A 680 14.92 -33.29 -20.40
C SER A 680 14.58 -34.32 -21.47
N LEU A 681 14.50 -33.85 -22.72
CA LEU A 681 14.48 -34.70 -23.91
C LEU A 681 15.60 -34.21 -24.81
N THR A 682 16.60 -35.07 -25.03
CA THR A 682 17.77 -34.70 -25.82
C THR A 682 18.07 -35.79 -26.83
N ILE A 683 18.26 -35.41 -28.09
CA ILE A 683 18.79 -36.26 -29.16
C ILE A 683 20.02 -35.58 -29.73
N ASP A 684 21.09 -36.37 -29.91
CA ASP A 684 22.31 -35.95 -30.56
C ASP A 684 22.02 -35.42 -31.95
N LYS A 685 22.62 -34.27 -32.31
CA LYS A 685 22.35 -33.56 -33.56
C LYS A 685 22.47 -34.44 -34.79
N GLU A 686 23.43 -35.36 -34.83
CA GLU A 686 23.68 -36.25 -35.97
C GLU A 686 22.62 -37.36 -36.12
N HIS A 687 21.81 -37.57 -35.08
CA HIS A 687 20.79 -38.61 -35.04
C HIS A 687 19.35 -38.05 -35.07
N ARG A 688 19.16 -36.75 -35.23
CA ARG A 688 17.83 -36.10 -35.34
C ARG A 688 17.12 -36.46 -36.64
N GLY A 689 15.80 -36.28 -36.67
CA GLY A 689 14.96 -36.55 -37.85
C GLY A 689 14.62 -38.03 -38.09
N LYS A 690 15.06 -38.94 -37.22
CA LYS A 690 14.90 -40.40 -37.35
C LYS A 690 13.80 -40.98 -36.43
N GLY A 691 12.87 -40.17 -35.94
CA GLY A 691 11.81 -40.61 -35.02
C GLY A 691 12.26 -41.00 -33.60
N LEU A 692 13.54 -40.87 -33.28
CA LEU A 692 14.14 -41.38 -32.03
C LEU A 692 13.57 -40.75 -30.75
N SER A 693 13.15 -39.47 -30.81
CA SER A 693 12.48 -38.81 -29.69
C SER A 693 11.12 -39.43 -29.40
N LEU A 694 10.36 -39.78 -30.45
CA LEU A 694 9.06 -40.44 -30.32
C LEU A 694 9.25 -41.84 -29.74
N TYR A 695 10.27 -42.57 -30.20
CA TYR A 695 10.61 -43.88 -29.69
C TYR A 695 10.96 -43.85 -28.18
N LEU A 696 11.84 -42.93 -27.75
CA LEU A 696 12.18 -42.76 -26.33
C LEU A 696 10.98 -42.37 -25.47
N ILE A 697 10.14 -41.45 -25.95
CA ILE A 697 8.96 -41.01 -25.20
C ILE A 697 7.97 -42.15 -25.05
N LYS A 698 7.70 -42.92 -26.12
CA LYS A 698 6.79 -44.08 -26.05
C LYS A 698 7.19 -45.03 -24.93
N GLU A 699 8.47 -45.38 -24.84
CA GLU A 699 8.98 -46.28 -23.80
C GLU A 699 8.77 -45.75 -22.38
N VAL A 700 8.83 -44.42 -22.18
CA VAL A 700 8.52 -43.82 -20.87
C VAL A 700 7.03 -43.71 -20.63
N LEU A 701 6.23 -43.38 -21.65
CA LEU A 701 4.79 -43.31 -21.52
C LEU A 701 4.19 -44.68 -21.23
N ASP A 702 4.61 -45.74 -21.93
CA ASP A 702 4.14 -47.11 -21.67
C ASP A 702 4.45 -47.54 -20.23
N ALA A 703 5.68 -47.34 -19.78
CA ALA A 703 6.06 -47.63 -18.39
C ALA A 703 5.31 -46.75 -17.38
N ALA A 704 5.10 -45.47 -17.68
CA ALA A 704 4.28 -44.57 -16.87
C ALA A 704 2.82 -45.06 -16.81
N TYR A 705 2.31 -45.63 -17.91
CA TYR A 705 0.97 -46.17 -17.95
C TYR A 705 0.81 -47.38 -17.02
N ASP A 706 1.79 -48.28 -17.05
CA ASP A 706 1.85 -49.47 -16.20
C ASP A 706 1.92 -49.08 -14.71
N ASP A 707 2.53 -47.94 -14.40
CA ASP A 707 2.64 -47.37 -13.06
C ASP A 707 1.46 -46.47 -12.64
N ASP A 708 0.39 -46.44 -13.43
CA ASP A 708 -0.82 -45.62 -13.22
C ASP A 708 -0.60 -44.09 -13.28
N ILE A 709 0.46 -43.64 -13.93
CA ILE A 709 0.65 -42.23 -14.28
C ILE A 709 -0.18 -41.91 -15.53
N ARG A 710 -0.99 -40.86 -15.45
CA ARG A 710 -1.96 -40.49 -16.50
C ARG A 710 -1.84 -39.04 -16.95
N TYR A 711 -1.00 -38.25 -16.32
CA TYR A 711 -0.91 -36.82 -16.60
C TYR A 711 0.55 -36.37 -16.71
N ALA A 712 0.85 -35.45 -17.61
CA ALA A 712 2.19 -34.89 -17.75
C ALA A 712 2.18 -33.37 -17.83
N SER A 713 3.28 -32.77 -17.39
CA SER A 713 3.62 -31.37 -17.66
C SER A 713 4.99 -31.30 -18.33
N VAL A 714 5.08 -30.65 -19.48
CA VAL A 714 6.31 -30.56 -20.27
C VAL A 714 6.63 -29.09 -20.54
N PRO A 715 7.42 -28.43 -19.66
CA PRO A 715 7.95 -27.10 -19.94
C PRO A 715 9.05 -27.19 -21.01
N MET A 716 9.01 -26.29 -22.00
CA MET A 716 10.02 -26.21 -23.06
C MET A 716 10.10 -24.80 -23.65
N GLU A 717 11.20 -24.48 -24.30
CA GLU A 717 11.33 -23.21 -25.03
C GLU A 717 10.38 -23.19 -26.23
N ILE A 718 9.58 -22.12 -26.38
CA ILE A 718 8.49 -22.07 -27.38
C ILE A 718 8.97 -22.18 -28.83
N ASN A 719 10.24 -21.89 -29.08
CA ASN A 719 10.86 -21.91 -30.40
C ASN A 719 11.35 -23.31 -30.82
N VAL A 720 11.23 -24.33 -29.95
CA VAL A 720 11.57 -25.72 -30.29
C VAL A 720 10.38 -26.41 -30.95
N PHE A 721 10.17 -26.12 -32.23
CA PHE A 721 8.97 -26.52 -32.99
C PHE A 721 8.74 -28.04 -33.05
N GLU A 722 9.81 -28.82 -33.13
CA GLU A 722 9.74 -30.28 -33.22
C GLU A 722 9.17 -30.87 -31.93
N CYS A 723 9.67 -30.42 -30.76
CA CYS A 723 9.16 -30.85 -29.46
C CYS A 723 7.71 -30.41 -29.26
N ARG A 724 7.36 -29.22 -29.75
CA ARG A 724 5.99 -28.69 -29.70
C ARG A 724 5.00 -29.58 -30.45
N ASN A 725 5.35 -29.95 -31.67
CA ASN A 725 4.51 -30.81 -32.50
C ASN A 725 4.38 -32.21 -31.89
N LEU A 726 5.49 -32.74 -31.34
CA LEU A 726 5.53 -34.02 -30.65
C LEU A 726 4.57 -34.07 -29.45
N VAL A 727 4.67 -33.11 -28.52
CA VAL A 727 3.81 -33.11 -27.33
C VAL A 727 2.34 -32.84 -27.65
N LYS A 728 2.06 -32.00 -28.65
CA LYS A 728 0.70 -31.67 -29.05
C LYS A 728 0.02 -32.81 -29.80
N ASN A 729 0.68 -33.32 -30.84
CA ASN A 729 0.05 -34.21 -31.80
C ASN A 729 0.18 -35.68 -31.41
N ASN A 730 1.29 -36.08 -30.78
CA ASN A 730 1.54 -37.49 -30.43
C ASN A 730 1.21 -37.82 -28.96
N ILE A 731 1.39 -36.87 -28.04
CA ILE A 731 1.09 -37.09 -26.61
C ILE A 731 -0.30 -36.58 -26.23
N GLY A 732 -0.85 -35.62 -26.99
CA GLY A 732 -2.17 -35.03 -26.73
C GLY A 732 -2.17 -33.91 -25.69
N LEU A 733 -1.01 -33.34 -25.35
CA LEU A 733 -0.91 -32.27 -24.35
C LEU A 733 -1.40 -30.93 -24.90
N SER A 734 -2.00 -30.12 -24.02
CA SER A 734 -2.51 -28.79 -24.36
C SER A 734 -1.56 -27.69 -23.90
N TYR A 735 -1.43 -26.62 -24.70
CA TYR A 735 -0.65 -25.45 -24.30
C TYR A 735 -1.37 -24.69 -23.19
N THR A 736 -0.79 -24.62 -21.99
CA THR A 736 -1.47 -24.00 -20.84
C THR A 736 -0.95 -22.60 -20.51
N ARG A 737 0.36 -22.36 -20.62
CA ARG A 737 0.97 -21.09 -20.19
C ARG A 737 2.31 -20.79 -20.82
N THR A 738 2.68 -19.50 -20.76
CA THR A 738 4.01 -19.01 -21.14
C THR A 738 4.71 -18.36 -19.95
N HIS A 739 5.93 -18.78 -19.68
CA HIS A 739 6.82 -18.23 -18.66
C HIS A 739 7.89 -17.38 -19.32
N LEU A 740 8.26 -16.28 -18.67
CA LEU A 740 9.35 -15.43 -19.11
C LEU A 740 10.56 -15.59 -18.22
N ILE A 741 11.72 -15.77 -18.85
CA ILE A 741 13.03 -15.61 -18.22
C ILE A 741 13.53 -14.22 -18.58
N LEU A 742 13.87 -13.43 -17.58
CA LEU A 742 14.35 -12.07 -17.71
C LEU A 742 15.86 -12.01 -17.46
N GLU A 743 16.51 -11.07 -18.13
CA GLU A 743 17.93 -10.80 -17.94
C GLU A 743 18.20 -9.30 -17.90
N ARG A 744 19.18 -8.90 -17.09
CA ARG A 744 19.69 -7.53 -17.02
C ARG A 744 21.22 -7.55 -16.95
N LYS A 745 21.87 -6.60 -17.63
CA LYS A 745 23.28 -6.27 -17.39
C LYS A 745 23.37 -5.32 -16.18
N VAL A 746 24.27 -5.62 -15.24
CA VAL A 746 24.38 -4.95 -13.93
C VAL A 746 24.92 -3.54 -14.03
#